data_AF-A0A812RI51-F1
#
_entry.id   AF-A0A812RI51-F1
#
_cell.length_a   1.000
_cell.length_b   1.000
_cell.length_c   1.000
_cell.angle_alpha   90.00
_cell.angle_beta   90.00
_cell.angle_gamma   90.00
#
_symmetry.space_group_name_H-M   'P 1'
#
loop_
_entity.id
_entity.type
_entity.pdbx_description
1 polymer ?
#
loop_
_entity_poly.entity_id
_entity_poly.type
_entity_poly.pdbx_seq_one_letter_code
_entity_poly.pdbx_strand_id
1 'polypeptide(L)'
;MPGQPSAYARALNDIRSYDFTPVSTPLISKQDDANGCVEDLPLKNVEGRYLAKFVVDMITDVKFSAVDFEGLEERMLQNQYDQLPPPFCPKVEICAPFKMQLAIIKTSITDCVILKCYTFENKTNIRTVEDIAYGTLKMIDFTPNFRAGPLAIQLMLKEMSHWMAYYTQISPKPPKEPKPKQETDDLQNGFAYIKSNGPRTNMGNQQIEWAEIETKRAESPLHGWSAGLVKECLRGLTSGNVYAKTVEKFYLTLHDLSGWLLDEVLVHLLGELKAKTLVFLGLAEKGKTPAAEAIAMAVSEYHLLRDNLDPTIRPGFRICASLDQLRGESGEKHRPDILDDPDMNTLPIPKLKSFLDSTLLECHTVERWTAARFVQHQLRVVCDNKVDENAEPDDTCDTTTSFEIFFEMIKPAFNEKASRQDIMACLKRAHFVVNMNHAVFFRKAGTSKGPVTRVPYINGNKDFLSPVGQKVIDDMRQGIPDQPADWAQKRQWSHDLMSMLTETQQKPARTRVVFEANLFTESSQRYNEIKPDLPFSGRICPNFLCSEDTLSMPAKSTSVASMAPSSSAAPSPSGMAPSLSAAPSPSGIMTKVKEECVEGEGSFAMMLSNPDAIGVIDLDPTPPSPSHKRMRGSDEMDYDSDDHMPLAGEDPEE
;
A
#
# COMPACT_ATOMS: atom_id res chain seq x y z
N MET A 1 2.41 46.76 7.30
CA MET A 1 2.20 45.67 8.27
C MET A 1 1.61 44.47 7.50
N PRO A 2 2.41 43.48 7.08
CA PRO A 2 1.86 42.27 6.48
C PRO A 2 1.35 41.34 7.58
N GLY A 3 0.12 40.83 7.42
CA GLY A 3 -0.25 39.53 8.00
C GLY A 3 -1.30 39.49 9.12
N GLN A 4 -2.01 40.56 9.46
CA GLN A 4 -3.16 40.41 10.35
C GLN A 4 -4.32 39.72 9.60
N PRO A 5 -4.87 38.61 10.11
CA PRO A 5 -6.04 37.96 9.50
C PRO A 5 -7.23 38.92 9.52
N SER A 6 -8.01 38.93 8.43
CA SER A 6 -9.23 39.74 8.33
C SER A 6 -10.18 39.43 9.50
N ALA A 7 -11.05 40.38 9.85
CA ALA A 7 -12.06 40.17 10.91
C ALA A 7 -12.89 38.89 10.67
N TYR A 8 -13.28 38.65 9.42
CA TYR A 8 -13.96 37.41 9.03
C TYR A 8 -13.12 36.15 9.24
N ALA A 9 -11.82 36.19 8.95
CA ALA A 9 -10.91 35.06 9.20
C ALA A 9 -10.74 34.78 10.70
N ARG A 10 -10.75 35.81 11.56
CA ARG A 10 -10.74 35.66 13.02
C ARG A 10 -12.05 35.03 13.51
N ALA A 11 -13.20 35.55 13.10
CA ALA A 11 -14.50 35.00 13.45
C ALA A 11 -14.65 33.52 13.05
N LEU A 12 -14.12 33.12 11.88
CA LEU A 12 -14.08 31.72 11.44
C LEU A 12 -13.26 30.79 12.35
N ASN A 13 -12.27 31.32 13.07
CA ASN A 13 -11.54 30.57 14.08
C ASN A 13 -12.33 30.52 15.39
N ASP A 14 -12.91 31.66 15.79
CA ASP A 14 -13.56 31.84 17.09
C ASP A 14 -14.86 31.03 17.22
N ILE A 15 -15.60 30.81 16.12
CA ILE A 15 -16.81 29.96 16.12
C ILE A 15 -16.55 28.54 16.64
N ARG A 16 -15.29 28.06 16.66
CA ARG A 16 -14.93 26.75 17.22
C ARG A 16 -15.16 26.68 18.73
N SER A 17 -15.10 27.83 19.40
CA SER A 17 -15.26 27.99 20.85
C SER A 17 -16.71 28.22 21.29
N TYR A 18 -17.65 28.30 20.34
CA TYR A 18 -19.07 28.57 20.63
C TYR A 18 -19.99 27.49 20.07
N ASP A 19 -21.12 27.30 20.73
CA ASP A 19 -22.29 26.59 20.25
C ASP A 19 -23.31 27.61 19.72
N PHE A 20 -23.99 27.24 18.63
CA PHE A 20 -24.95 28.07 17.92
C PHE A 20 -26.29 27.32 17.84
N THR A 21 -27.31 27.85 18.50
CA THR A 21 -28.64 27.22 18.59
C THR A 21 -29.69 28.12 17.93
N PRO A 22 -30.35 27.68 16.84
CA PRO A 22 -31.45 28.44 16.24
C PRO A 22 -32.63 28.58 17.20
N VAL A 23 -33.27 29.74 17.20
CA VAL A 23 -34.48 30.01 17.99
C VAL A 23 -35.65 30.44 17.10
N SER A 24 -36.88 30.20 17.56
CA SER A 24 -38.12 30.57 16.85
C SER A 24 -38.51 32.03 17.05
N THR A 25 -38.21 32.59 18.22
CA THR A 25 -38.45 33.99 18.59
C THR A 25 -37.11 34.74 18.52
N PRO A 26 -37.05 35.95 17.94
CA PRO A 26 -35.77 36.66 17.86
C PRO A 26 -35.29 37.06 19.25
N LEU A 27 -33.97 37.03 19.42
CA LEU A 27 -33.27 37.59 20.56
C LEU A 27 -32.89 39.03 20.26
N ILE A 28 -32.99 39.90 21.26
CA ILE A 28 -32.56 41.30 21.18
C ILE A 28 -31.24 41.45 21.93
N SER A 29 -30.27 42.09 21.29
CA SER A 29 -29.01 42.52 21.90
C SER A 29 -28.92 44.03 21.85
N LYS A 30 -28.56 44.65 22.99
CA LYS A 30 -28.23 46.07 23.11
C LYS A 30 -26.86 46.15 23.77
N GLN A 31 -25.93 46.85 23.15
CA GLN A 31 -24.58 47.02 23.68
C GLN A 31 -24.09 48.44 23.42
N ASP A 32 -23.47 49.03 24.45
CA ASP A 32 -22.92 50.38 24.38
C ASP A 32 -21.60 50.40 23.60
N ASP A 33 -20.79 49.36 23.81
CA ASP A 33 -19.52 49.14 23.12
C ASP A 33 -19.71 48.05 22.05
N ALA A 34 -19.40 48.40 20.79
CA ALA A 34 -19.38 47.45 19.69
C ALA A 34 -18.00 47.42 19.03
N ASN A 35 -17.56 46.23 18.61
CA ASN A 35 -16.24 46.01 18.03
C ASN A 35 -16.37 45.71 16.53
N GLY A 36 -15.69 46.52 15.70
CA GLY A 36 -15.66 46.38 14.25
C GLY A 36 -16.55 47.38 13.50
N CYS A 37 -16.46 47.40 12.18
CA CYS A 37 -17.23 48.28 11.30
C CYS A 37 -17.77 47.52 10.08
N VAL A 38 -18.77 48.07 9.38
CA VAL A 38 -19.48 47.37 8.30
C VAL A 38 -18.54 46.88 7.19
N GLU A 39 -17.42 47.58 6.98
CA GLU A 39 -16.36 47.25 6.03
C GLU A 39 -15.62 45.94 6.38
N ASP A 40 -15.69 45.47 7.62
CA ASP A 40 -15.12 44.19 8.05
C ASP A 40 -15.90 42.98 7.52
N LEU A 41 -17.18 43.18 7.16
CA LEU A 41 -18.03 42.12 6.63
C LEU A 41 -17.61 41.77 5.20
N PRO A 42 -17.59 40.47 4.83
CA PRO A 42 -17.27 40.04 3.47
C PRO A 42 -18.47 40.26 2.53
N LEU A 43 -18.89 41.52 2.35
CA LEU A 43 -19.99 41.90 1.48
C LEU A 43 -19.50 42.12 0.04
N LYS A 44 -20.29 41.67 -0.93
CA LYS A 44 -20.07 41.93 -2.35
C LYS A 44 -21.31 42.48 -3.02
N ASN A 45 -21.10 43.19 -4.13
CA ASN A 45 -22.17 43.64 -4.98
C ASN A 45 -22.93 42.46 -5.57
N VAL A 46 -24.19 42.71 -5.91
CA VAL A 46 -25.04 41.72 -6.52
C VAL A 46 -24.73 41.66 -8.02
N GLU A 47 -23.94 40.68 -8.44
CA GLU A 47 -23.52 40.53 -9.85
C GLU A 47 -24.09 39.24 -10.48
N GLY A 48 -24.83 39.38 -11.59
CA GLY A 48 -25.12 38.32 -12.58
C GLY A 48 -25.86 37.05 -12.11
N ARG A 49 -26.29 36.96 -10.83
CA ARG A 49 -27.00 35.78 -10.29
C ARG A 49 -28.49 36.03 -10.24
N TYR A 50 -29.28 35.08 -10.77
CA TYR A 50 -30.73 35.21 -10.79
C TYR A 50 -31.40 34.85 -9.47
N LEU A 51 -30.74 34.13 -8.54
CA LEU A 51 -31.35 33.59 -7.33
C LEU A 51 -30.46 33.72 -6.10
N ALA A 52 -31.00 34.21 -4.97
CA ALA A 52 -30.31 34.35 -3.69
C ALA A 52 -31.10 33.74 -2.52
N LYS A 53 -30.40 33.12 -1.58
CA LYS A 53 -30.97 32.63 -0.30
C LYS A 53 -30.74 33.62 0.85
N PHE A 54 -29.62 34.32 0.80
CA PHE A 54 -29.18 35.30 1.78
C PHE A 54 -28.83 36.60 1.07
N VAL A 55 -29.39 37.70 1.54
CA VAL A 55 -29.16 39.04 1.00
C VAL A 55 -29.17 40.04 2.14
N VAL A 56 -28.46 41.15 1.96
CA VAL A 56 -28.35 42.21 2.96
C VAL A 56 -28.74 43.52 2.31
N ASP A 57 -29.78 44.18 2.80
CA ASP A 57 -30.08 45.57 2.46
C ASP A 57 -29.32 46.47 3.45
N MET A 58 -28.36 47.22 2.92
CA MET A 58 -27.47 48.09 3.68
C MET A 58 -27.84 49.55 3.46
N ILE A 59 -28.32 50.20 4.52
CA ILE A 59 -28.77 51.60 4.51
C ILE A 59 -27.77 52.43 5.32
N THR A 60 -27.13 53.39 4.66
CA THR A 60 -26.14 54.28 5.28
C THR A 60 -26.78 55.61 5.70
N ASP A 61 -26.04 56.38 6.51
CA ASP A 61 -26.36 57.78 6.83
C ASP A 61 -27.70 58.00 7.57
N VAL A 62 -28.14 57.00 8.34
CA VAL A 62 -29.36 57.11 9.15
C VAL A 62 -29.05 57.76 10.48
N LYS A 63 -29.85 58.77 10.88
CA LYS A 63 -29.68 59.44 12.17
C LYS A 63 -29.98 58.49 13.33
N PHE A 64 -28.99 58.21 14.17
CA PHE A 64 -29.13 57.29 15.31
C PHE A 64 -30.18 57.77 16.31
N SER A 65 -30.32 59.08 16.51
CA SER A 65 -31.33 59.67 17.40
C SER A 65 -32.77 59.55 16.89
N ALA A 66 -32.97 59.24 15.61
CA ALA A 66 -34.29 59.06 15.01
C ALA A 66 -34.80 57.62 15.08
N VAL A 67 -34.02 56.69 15.65
CA VAL A 67 -34.37 55.28 15.74
C VAL A 67 -35.23 55.02 16.97
N ASP A 68 -36.46 54.57 16.75
CA ASP A 68 -37.37 54.11 17.80
C ASP A 68 -37.06 52.66 18.19
N PHE A 69 -36.09 52.47 19.09
CA PHE A 69 -35.63 51.14 19.50
C PHE A 69 -36.72 50.30 20.19
N GLU A 70 -37.63 50.94 20.93
CA GLU A 70 -38.70 50.24 21.64
C GLU A 70 -39.74 49.71 20.65
N GLY A 71 -40.17 50.55 19.71
CA GLY A 71 -41.09 50.14 18.64
C GLY A 71 -40.50 49.08 17.72
N LEU A 72 -39.20 49.13 17.43
CA LEU A 72 -38.51 48.09 16.67
C LEU A 72 -38.47 46.76 17.42
N GLU A 73 -38.13 46.78 18.70
CA GLU A 73 -38.07 45.59 19.54
C GLU A 73 -39.43 44.88 19.63
N GLU A 74 -40.50 45.62 19.93
CA GLU A 74 -41.85 45.07 20.03
C GLU A 74 -42.27 44.36 18.72
N ARG A 75 -42.12 45.04 17.58
CA ARG A 75 -42.54 44.52 16.27
C ARG A 75 -41.68 43.35 15.81
N MET A 76 -40.36 43.38 16.08
CA MET A 76 -39.46 42.27 15.76
C MET A 76 -39.81 41.02 16.58
N LEU A 77 -40.05 41.15 17.88
CA LEU A 77 -40.45 40.03 18.75
C LEU A 77 -41.76 39.37 18.31
N GLN A 78 -42.67 40.14 17.71
CA GLN A 78 -43.94 39.66 17.16
C GLN A 78 -43.85 39.17 15.71
N ASN A 79 -42.65 39.18 15.09
CA ASN A 79 -42.44 38.89 13.66
C ASN A 79 -43.28 39.77 12.70
N GLN A 80 -43.66 40.98 13.12
CA GLN A 80 -44.48 41.90 12.32
C GLN A 80 -43.59 42.80 11.44
N TYR A 81 -42.84 42.21 10.51
CA TYR A 81 -41.85 42.92 9.69
C TYR A 81 -42.46 44.06 8.85
N ASP A 82 -43.64 43.83 8.27
CA ASP A 82 -44.33 44.82 7.43
C ASP A 82 -44.87 46.01 8.22
N GLN A 83 -45.02 45.84 9.54
CA GLN A 83 -45.46 46.92 10.42
C GLN A 83 -44.29 47.76 10.90
N LEU A 84 -43.02 47.40 10.69
CA LEU A 84 -41.88 48.23 11.10
C LEU A 84 -41.93 49.61 10.42
N PRO A 85 -41.46 50.69 11.06
CA PRO A 85 -41.44 52.00 10.41
C PRO A 85 -40.41 52.01 9.28
N PRO A 86 -40.63 52.77 8.18
CA PRO A 86 -39.58 53.00 7.19
C PRO A 86 -38.35 53.65 7.85
N PRO A 87 -37.12 53.25 7.49
CA PRO A 87 -36.77 52.28 6.45
C PRO A 87 -36.51 50.85 6.97
N PHE A 88 -36.99 50.51 8.16
CA PHE A 88 -36.76 49.23 8.84
C PHE A 88 -37.65 48.08 8.33
N CYS A 89 -38.83 48.40 7.80
CA CYS A 89 -39.65 47.43 7.07
C CYS A 89 -39.06 47.11 5.67
N PRO A 90 -39.56 46.05 5.02
CA PRO A 90 -39.47 45.90 3.57
C PRO A 90 -40.16 47.08 2.86
N LYS A 91 -39.58 47.55 1.74
CA LYS A 91 -40.16 48.65 0.95
C LYS A 91 -41.47 48.27 0.26
N VAL A 92 -41.62 46.99 -0.06
CA VAL A 92 -42.82 46.39 -0.65
C VAL A 92 -43.11 45.06 0.06
N GLU A 93 -44.36 44.63 0.03
CA GLU A 93 -44.80 43.36 0.63
C GLU A 93 -44.10 42.16 -0.02
N ILE A 94 -43.61 41.23 0.80
CA ILE A 94 -42.84 40.06 0.34
C ILE A 94 -43.73 38.82 0.33
N CYS A 95 -44.09 38.35 -0.86
CA CYS A 95 -44.95 37.16 -1.05
C CYS A 95 -44.25 35.80 -0.79
N ALA A 96 -43.01 35.78 -0.30
CA ALA A 96 -42.23 34.57 -0.04
C ALA A 96 -41.89 34.46 1.45
N PRO A 97 -41.91 33.27 2.07
CA PRO A 97 -41.55 33.12 3.49
C PRO A 97 -40.07 33.45 3.72
N PHE A 98 -39.80 34.31 4.69
CA PHE A 98 -38.46 34.75 5.06
C PHE A 98 -38.34 35.00 6.56
N LYS A 99 -37.09 34.99 7.04
CA LYS A 99 -36.71 35.59 8.32
C LYS A 99 -35.85 36.81 8.05
N MET A 100 -36.10 37.89 8.77
CA MET A 100 -35.25 39.09 8.72
C MET A 100 -34.53 39.26 10.04
N GLN A 101 -33.21 39.35 9.99
CA GLN A 101 -32.41 39.88 11.09
C GLN A 101 -32.16 41.37 10.85
N LEU A 102 -32.12 42.14 11.92
CA LEU A 102 -31.89 43.58 11.86
C LEU A 102 -30.71 43.93 12.75
N ALA A 103 -29.69 44.58 12.20
CA ALA A 103 -28.51 45.03 12.90
C ALA A 103 -28.33 46.54 12.68
N ILE A 104 -28.13 47.29 13.77
CA ILE A 104 -27.90 48.74 13.76
C ILE A 104 -26.52 49.01 14.35
N ILE A 105 -25.65 49.59 13.53
CA ILE A 105 -24.24 49.80 13.83
C ILE A 105 -23.98 51.32 13.79
N LYS A 106 -23.62 51.94 14.92
CA LYS A 106 -23.21 53.35 14.92
C LYS A 106 -21.94 53.52 14.09
N THR A 107 -21.95 54.49 13.18
CA THR A 107 -20.76 54.90 12.41
C THR A 107 -20.19 56.21 12.91
N SER A 108 -21.01 57.03 13.56
CA SER A 108 -20.61 58.26 14.26
C SER A 108 -21.48 58.46 15.51
N ILE A 109 -21.29 59.57 16.23
CA ILE A 109 -22.15 59.95 17.35
C ILE A 109 -23.60 60.18 16.87
N THR A 110 -23.77 60.66 15.64
CA THR A 110 -25.08 61.06 15.10
C THR A 110 -25.67 60.08 14.10
N ASP A 111 -24.85 59.21 13.51
CA ASP A 111 -25.22 58.40 12.36
C ASP A 111 -24.96 56.91 12.59
N CYS A 112 -25.74 56.09 11.90
CA CYS A 112 -25.64 54.65 11.93
C CYS A 112 -25.91 54.04 10.55
N VAL A 113 -25.47 52.79 10.41
CA VAL A 113 -25.80 51.91 9.31
C VAL A 113 -26.81 50.88 9.80
N ILE A 114 -27.83 50.65 8.98
CA ILE A 114 -28.81 49.60 9.19
C ILE A 114 -28.51 48.47 8.21
N LEU A 115 -28.40 47.25 8.74
CA LEU A 115 -28.31 46.02 7.97
C LEU A 115 -29.57 45.21 8.17
N LYS A 116 -30.35 45.03 7.11
CA LYS A 116 -31.48 44.08 7.06
C LYS A 116 -31.01 42.81 6.35
N CYS A 117 -30.79 41.75 7.11
CA CYS A 117 -30.32 40.48 6.60
C CYS A 117 -31.52 39.54 6.38
N TYR A 118 -31.91 39.36 5.12
CA TYR A 118 -33.00 38.46 4.76
C TYR A 118 -32.47 37.05 4.51
N THR A 119 -33.14 36.08 5.13
CA THR A 119 -32.95 34.65 4.90
C THR A 119 -34.24 34.07 4.37
N PHE A 120 -34.26 33.71 3.10
CA PHE A 120 -35.41 33.07 2.47
C PHE A 120 -35.35 31.54 2.67
N GLU A 121 -36.50 30.90 2.83
CA GLU A 121 -36.56 29.43 2.93
C GLU A 121 -36.04 28.78 1.63
N ASN A 122 -36.54 29.30 0.50
CA ASN A 122 -36.15 28.94 -0.87
C ASN A 122 -35.32 30.05 -1.51
N LYS A 123 -34.55 29.73 -2.55
CA LYS A 123 -33.80 30.78 -3.28
C LYS A 123 -34.79 31.68 -4.05
N THR A 124 -34.70 32.99 -3.85
CA THR A 124 -35.62 34.00 -4.42
C THR A 124 -34.93 34.78 -5.54
N ASN A 125 -35.71 35.24 -6.53
CA ASN A 125 -35.16 36.05 -7.61
C ASN A 125 -34.65 37.40 -7.10
N ILE A 126 -33.41 37.73 -7.44
CA ILE A 126 -32.76 38.97 -6.98
C ILE A 126 -33.53 40.22 -7.42
N ARG A 127 -34.15 40.24 -8.61
CA ARG A 127 -34.94 41.39 -9.07
C ARG A 127 -36.11 41.69 -8.13
N THR A 128 -36.79 40.65 -7.66
CA THR A 128 -37.86 40.77 -6.66
C THR A 128 -37.34 41.24 -5.30
N VAL A 129 -36.07 40.99 -5.00
CA VAL A 129 -35.40 41.40 -3.77
C VAL A 129 -34.86 42.84 -3.85
N GLU A 130 -34.55 43.36 -5.04
CA GLU A 130 -34.17 44.76 -5.21
C GLU A 130 -35.32 45.71 -4.87
N ASP A 131 -36.55 45.33 -5.21
CA ASP A 131 -37.75 46.13 -4.95
C ASP A 131 -38.06 46.29 -3.45
N ILE A 132 -37.59 45.38 -2.60
CA ILE A 132 -37.83 45.39 -1.14
C ILE A 132 -36.78 46.21 -0.38
N ALA A 133 -35.66 46.56 -1.02
CA ALA A 133 -34.54 47.25 -0.39
C ALA A 133 -34.74 48.78 -0.37
N TYR A 134 -34.35 49.41 0.74
CA TYR A 134 -34.28 50.87 0.84
C TYR A 134 -32.89 51.39 0.51
N GLY A 135 -31.85 50.63 0.85
CA GLY A 135 -30.45 50.98 0.64
C GLY A 135 -29.82 50.19 -0.49
N THR A 136 -28.51 49.93 -0.36
CA THR A 136 -27.76 49.15 -1.34
C THR A 136 -27.86 47.67 -1.02
N LEU A 137 -28.41 46.88 -1.95
CA LEU A 137 -28.46 45.44 -1.82
C LEU A 137 -27.06 44.81 -1.97
N LYS A 138 -26.68 43.95 -1.04
CA LYS A 138 -25.41 43.23 -0.99
C LYS A 138 -25.63 41.72 -0.80
N MET A 139 -24.65 40.92 -1.23
CA MET A 139 -24.55 39.50 -0.87
C MET A 139 -23.37 39.29 0.07
N ILE A 140 -23.43 38.24 0.88
CA ILE A 140 -22.30 37.80 1.69
C ILE A 140 -21.44 36.83 0.87
N ASP A 141 -20.14 37.03 0.84
CA ASP A 141 -19.18 36.08 0.28
C ASP A 141 -18.72 35.09 1.35
N PHE A 142 -19.31 33.90 1.33
CA PHE A 142 -18.90 32.82 2.22
C PHE A 142 -17.67 32.04 1.73
N THR A 143 -17.08 32.36 0.58
CA THR A 143 -15.99 31.58 -0.03
C THR A 143 -14.68 31.80 0.73
N PRO A 144 -13.90 30.74 1.06
CA PRO A 144 -14.11 29.31 0.77
C PRO A 144 -14.96 28.55 1.81
N ASN A 145 -15.33 29.17 2.93
CA ASN A 145 -15.92 28.51 4.10
C ASN A 145 -17.45 28.51 4.14
N PHE A 146 -18.12 27.95 3.13
CA PHE A 146 -19.60 28.03 2.99
C PHE A 146 -20.40 27.45 4.18
N ARG A 147 -19.88 26.43 4.88
CA ARG A 147 -20.56 25.81 6.04
C ARG A 147 -20.39 26.62 7.32
N ALA A 148 -19.20 27.16 7.54
CA ALA A 148 -18.83 27.91 8.74
C ALA A 148 -19.18 29.40 8.65
N GLY A 149 -19.27 29.92 7.42
CA GLY A 149 -19.46 31.34 7.14
C GLY A 149 -20.70 31.97 7.76
N PRO A 150 -21.91 31.37 7.67
CA PRO A 150 -23.10 31.92 8.32
C PRO A 150 -22.94 32.09 9.84
N LEU A 151 -22.26 31.15 10.51
CA LEU A 151 -21.99 31.24 11.95
C LEU A 151 -20.99 32.34 12.28
N ALA A 152 -19.95 32.48 11.46
CA ALA A 152 -18.97 33.55 11.60
C ALA A 152 -19.61 34.93 11.42
N ILE A 153 -20.49 35.10 10.42
CA ILE A 153 -21.24 36.36 10.23
C ILE A 153 -22.15 36.64 11.40
N GLN A 154 -22.84 35.62 11.92
CA GLN A 154 -23.70 35.80 13.09
C GLN A 154 -22.92 36.27 14.32
N LEU A 155 -21.71 35.73 14.52
CA LEU A 155 -20.80 36.17 15.59
C LEU A 155 -20.33 37.61 15.36
N MET A 156 -19.88 37.94 14.14
CA MET A 156 -19.46 39.29 13.76
C MET A 156 -20.58 40.31 13.97
N LEU A 157 -21.78 40.06 13.45
CA LEU A 157 -22.91 40.98 13.60
C LEU A 157 -23.27 41.18 15.08
N LYS A 158 -23.18 40.14 15.92
CA LYS A 158 -23.40 40.27 17.36
C LYS A 158 -22.37 41.18 18.01
N GLU A 159 -21.10 41.08 17.63
CA GLU A 159 -20.02 41.91 18.18
C GLU A 159 -20.03 43.35 17.66
N MET A 160 -20.49 43.56 16.42
CA MET A 160 -20.43 44.85 15.73
C MET A 160 -21.67 45.73 15.93
N SER A 161 -22.82 45.15 16.28
CA SER A 161 -24.09 45.87 16.33
C SER A 161 -24.34 46.49 17.70
N HIS A 162 -24.69 47.77 17.75
CA HIS A 162 -25.12 48.42 19.00
C HIS A 162 -26.54 47.99 19.38
N TRP A 163 -27.35 47.66 18.38
CA TRP A 163 -28.65 47.03 18.56
C TRP A 163 -28.83 45.94 17.50
N MET A 164 -29.27 44.73 17.89
CA MET A 164 -29.49 43.63 16.96
C MET A 164 -30.70 42.78 17.37
N ALA A 165 -31.52 42.42 16.38
CA ALA A 165 -32.52 41.36 16.47
C ALA A 165 -32.11 40.16 15.61
N TYR A 166 -31.97 38.97 16.21
CA TYR A 166 -31.37 37.80 15.58
C TYR A 166 -31.96 36.46 16.06
N TYR A 167 -31.78 35.39 15.27
CA TYR A 167 -32.43 34.08 15.50
C TYR A 167 -31.47 32.95 15.92
N THR A 168 -30.29 33.28 16.42
CA THR A 168 -29.27 32.28 16.77
C THR A 168 -28.67 32.59 18.14
N GLN A 169 -28.99 31.77 19.14
CA GLN A 169 -28.34 31.84 20.45
C GLN A 169 -26.89 31.38 20.34
N ILE A 170 -25.96 32.19 20.87
CA ILE A 170 -24.52 31.89 20.87
C ILE A 170 -24.08 31.70 22.33
N SER A 171 -23.55 30.52 22.67
CA SER A 171 -23.04 30.18 24.00
C SER A 171 -21.62 29.62 23.95
N PRO A 172 -20.71 29.94 24.89
CA PRO A 172 -19.38 29.36 24.93
C PRO A 172 -19.43 27.84 25.15
N LYS A 173 -18.57 27.09 24.47
CA LYS A 173 -18.39 25.66 24.72
C LYS A 173 -17.69 25.44 26.05
N PRO A 174 -18.07 24.39 26.82
CA PRO A 174 -17.32 24.01 27.99
C PRO A 174 -15.87 23.63 27.60
N PRO A 175 -14.87 23.93 28.46
CA PRO A 175 -13.50 23.51 28.21
C PRO A 175 -13.46 21.99 28.08
N LYS A 176 -13.00 21.50 26.92
CA LYS A 176 -12.78 20.05 26.74
C LYS A 176 -11.67 19.62 27.69
N GLU A 177 -11.96 18.63 28.53
CA GLU A 177 -10.92 17.93 29.26
C GLU A 177 -9.86 17.42 28.27
N PRO A 178 -8.56 17.64 28.55
CA PRO A 178 -7.52 17.14 27.69
C PRO A 178 -7.63 15.62 27.66
N LYS A 179 -7.81 15.06 26.46
CA LYS A 179 -7.72 13.61 26.28
C LYS A 179 -6.36 13.17 26.84
N PRO A 180 -6.31 12.12 27.68
CA PRO A 180 -5.05 11.63 28.22
C PRO A 180 -4.10 11.34 27.05
N LYS A 181 -2.90 11.91 27.10
CA LYS A 181 -1.85 11.57 26.13
C LYS A 181 -1.47 10.12 26.39
N GLN A 182 -1.66 9.26 25.40
CA GLN A 182 -1.20 7.88 25.45
C GLN A 182 0.32 7.87 25.47
N GLU A 183 0.92 7.13 26.40
CA GLU A 183 2.36 6.94 26.46
C GLU A 183 2.84 6.04 25.32
N THR A 184 4.10 6.18 24.90
CA THR A 184 4.65 5.46 23.74
C THR A 184 4.58 3.95 23.89
N ASP A 185 4.76 3.44 25.11
CA ASP A 185 4.74 2.00 25.41
C ASP A 185 3.31 1.45 25.33
N ASP A 186 2.30 2.22 25.75
CA ASP A 186 0.89 1.87 25.60
C ASP A 186 0.47 1.77 24.13
N LEU A 187 1.04 2.63 23.28
CA LEU A 187 0.82 2.58 21.84
C LEU A 187 1.38 1.28 21.23
N GLN A 188 2.60 0.91 21.59
CA GLN A 188 3.22 -0.33 21.09
C GLN A 188 2.44 -1.57 21.54
N ASN A 189 2.03 -1.61 22.81
CA ASN A 189 1.21 -2.68 23.36
C ASN A 189 -0.14 -2.78 22.65
N GLY A 190 -0.80 -1.66 22.35
CA GLY A 190 -2.03 -1.63 21.58
C GLY A 190 -1.86 -2.18 20.15
N PHE A 191 -0.82 -1.75 19.42
CA PHE A 191 -0.56 -2.30 18.08
C PHE A 191 -0.20 -3.79 18.11
N ALA A 192 0.59 -4.24 19.09
CA ALA A 192 0.89 -5.66 19.28
C ALA A 192 -0.38 -6.46 19.59
N TYR A 193 -1.25 -5.93 20.44
CA TYR A 193 -2.54 -6.54 20.76
C TYR A 193 -3.44 -6.70 19.53
N ILE A 194 -3.54 -5.68 18.67
CA ILE A 194 -4.27 -5.77 17.39
C ILE A 194 -3.64 -6.83 16.48
N LYS A 195 -2.30 -6.88 16.38
CA LYS A 195 -1.61 -7.88 15.56
C LYS A 195 -1.88 -9.31 16.02
N SER A 196 -2.02 -9.55 17.33
CA SER A 196 -2.21 -10.90 17.89
C SER A 196 -3.68 -11.31 17.97
N ASN A 197 -4.58 -10.40 18.36
CA ASN A 197 -5.97 -10.70 18.70
C ASN A 197 -7.00 -10.14 17.72
N GLY A 198 -6.59 -9.23 16.83
CA GLY A 198 -7.47 -8.58 15.87
C GLY A 198 -8.07 -9.57 14.85
N PRO A 199 -9.39 -9.51 14.57
CA PRO A 199 -10.02 -10.36 13.56
C PRO A 199 -9.37 -10.18 12.19
N ARG A 200 -9.03 -11.31 11.53
CA ARG A 200 -8.33 -11.31 10.23
C ARG A 200 -9.24 -11.05 9.03
N THR A 201 -10.56 -11.14 9.23
CA THR A 201 -11.56 -10.89 8.19
C THR A 201 -12.61 -9.95 8.74
N ASN A 202 -13.23 -9.16 7.86
CA ASN A 202 -14.40 -8.35 8.21
C ASN A 202 -15.71 -9.03 7.80
N MET A 203 -15.72 -10.35 7.63
CA MET A 203 -16.97 -11.06 7.34
C MET A 203 -17.95 -10.85 8.50
N GLY A 204 -19.20 -10.51 8.19
CA GLY A 204 -20.20 -10.23 9.22
C GLY A 204 -19.87 -9.04 10.12
N ASN A 205 -19.08 -8.07 9.64
CA ASN A 205 -18.68 -6.87 10.40
C ASN A 205 -17.83 -7.16 11.66
N GLN A 206 -17.19 -8.33 11.76
CA GLN A 206 -16.38 -8.73 12.92
C GLN A 206 -15.31 -7.71 13.31
N GLN A 207 -14.66 -7.03 12.36
CA GLN A 207 -13.66 -6.01 12.68
C GLN A 207 -14.27 -4.74 13.24
N ILE A 208 -15.46 -4.38 12.76
CA ILE A 208 -16.19 -3.21 13.26
C ILE A 208 -16.64 -3.48 14.69
N GLU A 209 -17.27 -4.64 14.92
CA GLU A 209 -17.73 -5.06 16.24
C GLU A 209 -16.57 -5.13 17.25
N TRP A 210 -15.48 -5.83 16.88
CA TRP A 210 -14.31 -5.96 17.75
C TRP A 210 -13.68 -4.61 18.08
N ALA A 211 -13.53 -3.71 17.10
CA ALA A 211 -12.98 -2.38 17.34
C ALA A 211 -13.87 -1.55 18.29
N GLU A 212 -15.20 -1.63 18.16
CA GLU A 212 -16.13 -0.92 19.05
C GLU A 212 -16.13 -1.48 20.48
N ILE A 213 -15.95 -2.80 20.64
CA ILE A 213 -15.89 -3.47 21.94
C ILE A 213 -14.56 -3.16 22.64
N GLU A 214 -13.43 -3.39 21.97
CA GLU A 214 -12.11 -3.27 22.59
C GLU A 214 -11.75 -1.82 22.94
N THR A 215 -12.18 -0.84 22.14
CA THR A 215 -11.95 0.58 22.48
C THR A 215 -12.73 1.06 23.71
N LYS A 216 -13.80 0.34 24.10
CA LYS A 216 -14.65 0.66 25.26
C LYS A 216 -14.38 -0.24 26.47
N ARG A 217 -13.75 -1.40 26.29
CA ARG A 217 -13.37 -2.32 27.36
C ARG A 217 -12.23 -1.72 28.18
N ALA A 218 -12.46 -1.46 29.47
CA ALA A 218 -11.49 -0.80 30.36
C ALA A 218 -10.16 -1.56 30.52
N GLU A 219 -10.20 -2.89 30.44
CA GLU A 219 -9.03 -3.76 30.56
C GLU A 219 -8.28 -3.94 29.23
N SER A 220 -8.82 -3.43 28.13
CA SER A 220 -8.18 -3.56 26.82
C SER A 220 -7.01 -2.58 26.69
N PRO A 221 -5.87 -3.00 26.10
CA PRO A 221 -4.80 -2.07 25.69
C PRO A 221 -5.28 -1.01 24.69
N LEU A 222 -6.45 -1.20 24.09
CA LEU A 222 -7.07 -0.27 23.14
C LEU A 222 -8.06 0.69 23.80
N HIS A 223 -8.24 0.62 25.12
CA HIS A 223 -9.18 1.49 25.81
C HIS A 223 -8.87 2.97 25.56
N GLY A 224 -9.88 3.73 25.15
CA GLY A 224 -9.73 5.16 24.83
C GLY A 224 -9.09 5.47 23.46
N TRP A 225 -8.65 4.46 22.70
CA TRP A 225 -8.26 4.65 21.30
C TRP A 225 -9.47 5.03 20.45
N SER A 226 -9.22 5.71 19.32
CA SER A 226 -10.30 5.94 18.36
C SER A 226 -10.63 4.64 17.62
N ALA A 227 -11.92 4.31 17.52
CA ALA A 227 -12.37 3.17 16.73
C ALA A 227 -11.93 3.28 15.25
N GLY A 228 -11.77 4.50 14.73
CA GLY A 228 -11.24 4.74 13.38
C GLY A 228 -9.82 4.23 13.21
N LEU A 229 -8.91 4.53 14.15
CA LEU A 229 -7.53 4.03 14.14
C LEU A 229 -7.49 2.50 14.20
N VAL A 230 -8.24 1.89 15.12
CA VAL A 230 -8.27 0.43 15.27
C VAL A 230 -8.80 -0.25 14.01
N LYS A 231 -9.88 0.26 13.40
CA LYS A 231 -10.43 -0.24 12.14
C LYS A 231 -9.41 -0.12 11.00
N GLU A 232 -8.65 0.97 10.94
CA GLU A 232 -7.59 1.14 9.94
C GLU A 232 -6.46 0.12 10.10
N CYS A 233 -6.06 -0.18 11.34
CA CYS A 233 -5.07 -1.24 11.62
C CYS A 233 -5.59 -2.63 11.21
N LEU A 234 -6.84 -2.96 11.53
CA LEU A 234 -7.47 -4.24 11.14
C LEU A 234 -7.60 -4.38 9.62
N ARG A 235 -7.93 -3.28 8.92
CA ARG A 235 -7.90 -3.24 7.46
C ARG A 235 -6.49 -3.51 6.92
N GLY A 236 -5.47 -2.91 7.55
CA GLY A 236 -4.06 -3.18 7.23
C GLY A 236 -3.70 -4.66 7.38
N LEU A 237 -4.15 -5.33 8.45
CA LEU A 237 -3.95 -6.77 8.65
C LEU A 237 -4.62 -7.62 7.58
N THR A 238 -5.80 -7.21 7.12
CA THR A 238 -6.56 -7.91 6.07
C THR A 238 -5.84 -7.80 4.74
N SER A 239 -5.46 -6.58 4.35
CA SER A 239 -4.70 -6.32 3.13
C SER A 239 -3.30 -6.94 3.15
N GLY A 240 -2.67 -7.01 4.32
CA GLY A 240 -1.35 -7.63 4.51
C GLY A 240 -1.32 -9.12 4.18
N ASN A 241 -2.46 -9.82 4.19
CA ASN A 241 -2.54 -11.23 3.79
C ASN A 241 -2.53 -11.44 2.27
N VAL A 242 -2.68 -10.37 1.48
CA VAL A 242 -2.67 -10.45 0.00
C VAL A 242 -1.24 -10.34 -0.55
N TYR A 243 -0.35 -9.69 0.20
CA TYR A 243 1.02 -9.44 -0.22
C TYR A 243 1.95 -10.62 0.08
N ALA A 244 2.97 -10.78 -0.76
CA ALA A 244 4.00 -11.77 -0.58
C ALA A 244 4.80 -11.45 0.69
N LYS A 245 4.86 -12.39 1.63
CA LYS A 245 5.69 -12.27 2.84
C LYS A 245 7.11 -12.71 2.53
N THR A 246 8.06 -12.13 3.25
CA THR A 246 9.46 -12.58 3.23
C THR A 246 9.58 -13.96 3.88
N VAL A 247 10.20 -14.89 3.17
CA VAL A 247 10.59 -16.21 3.64
C VAL A 247 12.03 -16.13 4.13
N GLU A 248 12.25 -16.33 5.42
CA GLU A 248 13.59 -16.30 6.06
C GLU A 248 14.01 -17.68 6.58
N LYS A 249 13.04 -18.56 6.87
CA LYS A 249 13.28 -19.93 7.34
C LYS A 249 13.23 -20.91 6.17
N PHE A 250 14.36 -21.05 5.48
CA PHE A 250 14.50 -21.97 4.35
C PHE A 250 15.84 -22.72 4.43
N TYR A 251 15.79 -24.05 4.37
CA TYR A 251 16.95 -24.90 4.71
C TYR A 251 17.66 -25.54 3.52
N LEU A 252 17.09 -25.48 2.31
CA LEU A 252 17.77 -25.98 1.12
C LEU A 252 18.85 -24.97 0.67
N THR A 253 20.05 -25.47 0.36
CA THR A 253 21.20 -24.65 -0.03
C THR A 253 21.70 -25.00 -1.44
N LEU A 254 22.63 -24.22 -2.00
CA LEU A 254 23.26 -24.55 -3.29
C LEU A 254 24.02 -25.88 -3.26
N HIS A 255 24.49 -26.28 -2.07
CA HIS A 255 25.17 -27.56 -1.87
C HIS A 255 24.22 -28.76 -2.07
N ASP A 256 22.92 -28.58 -1.84
CA ASP A 256 21.91 -29.64 -1.93
C ASP A 256 21.35 -29.84 -3.35
N LEU A 257 21.71 -28.96 -4.29
CA LEU A 257 21.37 -29.08 -5.70
C LEU A 257 22.15 -30.22 -6.37
N SER A 258 21.58 -30.80 -7.42
CA SER A 258 22.22 -31.87 -8.19
C SER A 258 23.54 -31.38 -8.81
N GLY A 259 24.55 -32.24 -8.83
CA GLY A 259 25.90 -31.90 -9.28
C GLY A 259 25.93 -31.45 -10.73
N TRP A 260 25.12 -32.09 -11.59
CA TRP A 260 25.01 -31.70 -12.99
C TRP A 260 24.42 -30.29 -13.16
N LEU A 261 23.38 -29.93 -12.39
CA LEU A 261 22.78 -28.60 -12.47
C LEU A 261 23.77 -27.55 -11.98
N LEU A 262 24.40 -27.83 -10.84
CA LEU A 262 25.37 -26.93 -10.23
C LEU A 262 26.56 -26.67 -11.16
N ASP A 263 27.23 -27.73 -11.61
CA ASP A 263 28.50 -27.65 -12.33
C ASP A 263 28.32 -27.18 -13.79
N GLU A 264 27.33 -27.72 -14.49
CA GLU A 264 27.16 -27.47 -15.93
C GLU A 264 26.33 -26.24 -16.24
N VAL A 265 25.46 -25.83 -15.31
CA VAL A 265 24.54 -24.71 -15.52
C VAL A 265 24.87 -23.57 -14.55
N LEU A 266 24.69 -23.76 -13.24
CA LEU A 266 24.69 -22.65 -12.28
C LEU A 266 26.05 -21.98 -12.12
N VAL A 267 27.17 -22.73 -12.11
CA VAL A 267 28.53 -22.15 -12.08
C VAL A 267 28.76 -21.15 -13.22
N HIS A 268 28.07 -21.31 -14.35
CA HIS A 268 28.16 -20.38 -15.48
C HIS A 268 27.29 -19.13 -15.33
N LEU A 269 26.28 -19.14 -14.46
CA LEU A 269 25.25 -18.10 -14.34
C LEU A 269 25.38 -17.28 -13.05
N LEU A 270 25.71 -17.92 -11.92
CA LEU A 270 25.64 -17.32 -10.58
C LEU A 270 26.44 -16.01 -10.45
N GLY A 271 27.65 -15.94 -11.04
CA GLY A 271 28.50 -14.74 -10.97
C GLY A 271 27.90 -13.49 -11.66
N GLU A 272 26.91 -13.68 -12.55
CA GLU A 272 26.22 -12.60 -13.28
C GLU A 272 24.91 -12.17 -12.59
N LEU A 273 24.42 -12.94 -11.61
CA LEU A 273 23.12 -12.69 -10.95
C LEU A 273 23.06 -11.39 -10.13
N LYS A 274 24.21 -10.73 -9.88
CA LYS A 274 24.23 -9.36 -9.36
C LYS A 274 23.66 -8.33 -10.33
N ALA A 275 23.55 -8.64 -11.61
CA ALA A 275 23.15 -7.71 -12.65
C ALA A 275 22.15 -8.29 -13.64
N LYS A 276 21.89 -9.60 -13.58
CA LYS A 276 20.98 -10.34 -14.45
C LYS A 276 19.95 -11.10 -13.65
N THR A 277 18.79 -11.30 -14.26
CA THR A 277 17.69 -12.12 -13.70
C THR A 277 17.76 -13.54 -14.24
N LEU A 278 16.95 -14.43 -13.68
CA LEU A 278 16.91 -15.86 -14.03
C LEU A 278 15.50 -16.29 -14.39
N VAL A 279 15.35 -17.12 -15.41
CA VAL A 279 14.09 -17.72 -15.82
C VAL A 279 14.29 -19.22 -15.92
N PHE A 280 13.52 -19.97 -15.14
CA PHE A 280 13.39 -21.42 -15.22
C PHE A 280 12.10 -21.76 -15.95
N LEU A 281 12.21 -22.48 -17.07
CA LEU A 281 11.07 -23.01 -17.83
C LEU A 281 11.10 -24.53 -17.87
N GLY A 282 9.96 -25.17 -18.14
CA GLY A 282 9.89 -26.57 -18.54
C GLY A 282 9.27 -27.50 -17.50
N LEU A 283 9.65 -28.78 -17.50
CA LEU A 283 8.90 -29.85 -16.82
C LEU A 283 8.62 -29.59 -15.33
N ALA A 284 7.36 -29.82 -14.93
CA ALA A 284 6.92 -29.73 -13.54
C ALA A 284 7.57 -30.82 -12.66
N GLU A 285 7.57 -30.61 -11.34
CA GLU A 285 8.04 -31.58 -10.34
C GLU A 285 9.52 -32.01 -10.47
N LYS A 286 10.36 -31.20 -11.14
CA LYS A 286 11.80 -31.45 -11.27
C LYS A 286 12.68 -30.54 -10.40
N GLY A 287 12.10 -29.90 -9.38
CA GLY A 287 12.85 -29.10 -8.42
C GLY A 287 13.19 -27.66 -8.87
N LYS A 288 12.52 -27.11 -9.90
CA LYS A 288 12.74 -25.73 -10.38
C LYS A 288 12.55 -24.68 -9.28
N THR A 289 11.39 -24.69 -8.62
CA THR A 289 11.06 -23.72 -7.56
C THR A 289 12.01 -23.84 -6.37
N PRO A 290 12.26 -25.03 -5.78
CA PRO A 290 13.25 -25.16 -4.70
C PRO A 290 14.66 -24.70 -5.10
N ALA A 291 15.10 -24.97 -6.33
CA ALA A 291 16.39 -24.48 -6.81
C ALA A 291 16.43 -22.95 -6.89
N ALA A 292 15.36 -22.30 -7.38
CA ALA A 292 15.24 -20.84 -7.38
C ALA A 292 15.29 -20.25 -5.97
N GLU A 293 14.63 -20.88 -5.00
CA GLU A 293 14.63 -20.47 -3.59
C GLU A 293 16.03 -20.60 -2.96
N ALA A 294 16.75 -21.70 -3.23
CA ALA A 294 18.12 -21.89 -2.76
C ALA A 294 19.09 -20.84 -3.34
N ILE A 295 18.95 -20.51 -4.63
CA ILE A 295 19.71 -19.43 -5.30
C ILE A 295 19.37 -18.08 -4.67
N ALA A 296 18.09 -17.81 -4.42
CA ALA A 296 17.64 -16.56 -3.80
C ALA A 296 18.22 -16.38 -2.39
N MET A 297 18.19 -17.42 -1.56
CA MET A 297 18.81 -17.39 -0.24
C MET A 297 20.32 -17.11 -0.31
N ALA A 298 21.04 -17.78 -1.22
CA ALA A 298 22.48 -17.57 -1.38
C ALA A 298 22.84 -16.15 -1.85
N VAL A 299 22.06 -15.57 -2.78
CA VAL A 299 22.26 -14.19 -3.26
C VAL A 299 21.90 -13.17 -2.19
N SER A 300 20.82 -13.39 -1.44
CA SER A 300 20.42 -12.56 -0.31
C SER A 300 21.54 -12.47 0.73
N GLU A 301 22.04 -13.63 1.17
CA GLU A 301 23.16 -13.74 2.11
C GLU A 301 24.42 -13.04 1.60
N TYR A 302 24.77 -13.28 0.33
CA TYR A 302 25.92 -12.63 -0.30
C TYR A 302 25.83 -11.10 -0.22
N HIS A 303 24.68 -10.52 -0.54
CA HIS A 303 24.50 -9.07 -0.48
C HIS A 303 24.55 -8.52 0.94
N LEU A 304 23.93 -9.21 1.91
CA LEU A 304 23.95 -8.81 3.32
C LEU A 304 25.39 -8.73 3.86
N LEU A 305 26.17 -9.80 3.66
CA LEU A 305 27.53 -9.89 4.19
C LEU A 305 28.52 -8.99 3.44
N ARG A 306 28.38 -8.87 2.12
CA ARG A 306 29.29 -8.05 1.32
C ARG A 306 29.06 -6.56 1.56
N ASP A 307 27.81 -6.13 1.69
CA ASP A 307 27.47 -4.73 1.95
C ASP A 307 27.56 -4.38 3.45
N ASN A 308 27.95 -5.35 4.31
CA ASN A 308 28.09 -5.20 5.76
C ASN A 308 26.86 -4.56 6.41
N LEU A 309 25.68 -5.07 6.04
CA LEU A 309 24.40 -4.60 6.55
C LEU A 309 24.20 -5.02 8.02
N ASP A 310 23.21 -4.41 8.66
CA ASP A 310 22.91 -4.64 10.08
C ASP A 310 22.73 -6.15 10.36
N PRO A 311 23.42 -6.71 11.38
CA PRO A 311 23.40 -8.14 11.66
C PRO A 311 22.03 -8.66 12.11
N THR A 312 21.06 -7.79 12.40
CA THR A 312 19.67 -8.17 12.69
C THR A 312 18.87 -8.51 11.43
N ILE A 313 19.31 -8.06 10.26
CA ILE A 313 18.64 -8.34 8.98
C ILE A 313 19.00 -9.76 8.55
N ARG A 314 17.97 -10.57 8.32
CA ARG A 314 18.11 -11.98 7.94
C ARG A 314 18.06 -12.15 6.41
N PRO A 315 18.78 -13.13 5.86
CA PRO A 315 18.63 -13.53 4.47
C PRO A 315 17.20 -13.99 4.23
N GLY A 316 16.64 -13.65 3.08
CA GLY A 316 15.29 -14.04 2.73
C GLY A 316 14.90 -13.61 1.34
N PHE A 317 13.78 -14.15 0.87
CA PHE A 317 13.20 -13.87 -0.45
C PHE A 317 11.69 -13.75 -0.36
N ARG A 318 11.06 -13.20 -1.40
CA ARG A 318 9.61 -13.23 -1.55
C ARG A 318 9.25 -14.13 -2.72
N ILE A 319 8.23 -14.96 -2.54
CA ILE A 319 7.71 -15.85 -3.58
C ILE A 319 6.21 -15.58 -3.76
N CYS A 320 5.75 -15.52 -5.01
CA CYS A 320 4.36 -15.25 -5.34
C CYS A 320 4.04 -15.67 -6.78
N ALA A 321 2.75 -15.85 -7.08
CA ALA A 321 2.28 -16.14 -8.44
C ALA A 321 1.91 -14.88 -9.23
N SER A 322 1.93 -13.70 -8.60
CA SER A 322 1.52 -12.45 -9.25
C SER A 322 2.32 -11.25 -8.78
N LEU A 323 2.70 -10.40 -9.73
CA LEU A 323 3.33 -9.10 -9.48
C LEU A 323 2.49 -8.21 -8.53
N ASP A 324 1.17 -8.38 -8.50
CA ASP A 324 0.27 -7.65 -7.62
C ASP A 324 0.57 -7.90 -6.13
N GLN A 325 1.13 -9.06 -5.80
CA GLN A 325 1.47 -9.44 -4.43
C GLN A 325 2.78 -8.80 -3.95
N LEU A 326 3.63 -8.31 -4.86
CA LEU A 326 4.90 -7.63 -4.55
C LEU A 326 4.73 -6.15 -4.20
N ARG A 327 3.49 -5.65 -4.12
CA ARG A 327 3.18 -4.25 -3.82
C ARG A 327 3.28 -3.88 -2.34
N GLY A 328 3.27 -4.87 -1.45
CA GLY A 328 3.24 -4.63 0.00
C GLY A 328 4.53 -4.01 0.55
N GLU A 329 5.66 -4.29 -0.09
CA GLU A 329 6.98 -3.76 0.29
C GLU A 329 7.75 -3.36 -0.98
N SER A 330 8.52 -2.28 -0.89
CA SER A 330 9.44 -1.90 -1.96
C SER A 330 10.47 -3.01 -2.20
N GLY A 331 10.89 -3.21 -3.45
CA GLY A 331 12.02 -4.09 -3.76
C GLY A 331 13.29 -3.64 -3.06
N GLU A 332 14.08 -4.61 -2.61
CA GLU A 332 15.34 -4.42 -1.91
C GLU A 332 16.39 -5.33 -2.53
N LYS A 333 17.61 -4.83 -2.70
CA LYS A 333 18.70 -5.57 -3.34
C LYS A 333 19.01 -6.92 -2.68
N HIS A 334 18.95 -6.97 -1.35
CA HIS A 334 19.23 -8.17 -0.57
C HIS A 334 17.98 -9.06 -0.36
N ARG A 335 16.82 -8.70 -0.92
CA ARG A 335 15.59 -9.48 -0.86
C ARG A 335 15.14 -9.85 -2.27
N PRO A 336 15.57 -11.01 -2.80
CA PRO A 336 15.15 -11.46 -4.12
C PRO A 336 13.65 -11.70 -4.22
N ASP A 337 13.12 -11.56 -5.43
CA ASP A 337 11.72 -11.83 -5.75
C ASP A 337 11.61 -13.01 -6.72
N ILE A 338 10.73 -13.96 -6.40
CA ILE A 338 10.44 -15.14 -7.22
C ILE A 338 8.99 -15.05 -7.67
N LEU A 339 8.78 -15.06 -8.99
CA LEU A 339 7.49 -15.34 -9.60
C LEU A 339 7.40 -16.83 -9.87
N ASP A 340 6.62 -17.54 -9.07
CA ASP A 340 6.41 -18.99 -9.19
C ASP A 340 5.05 -19.26 -9.82
N ASP A 341 5.07 -19.91 -10.97
CA ASP A 341 3.92 -20.21 -11.81
C ASP A 341 3.02 -18.99 -12.13
N PRO A 342 3.59 -17.86 -12.63
CA PRO A 342 2.81 -16.64 -12.87
C PRO A 342 1.92 -16.68 -14.12
N ASP A 343 1.96 -17.78 -14.87
CA ASP A 343 1.53 -17.86 -16.26
C ASP A 343 2.08 -16.71 -17.12
N MET A 344 3.34 -16.85 -17.54
CA MET A 344 4.06 -15.87 -18.34
C MET A 344 3.37 -15.50 -19.66
N ASN A 345 2.53 -16.39 -20.22
CA ASN A 345 1.88 -16.12 -21.50
C ASN A 345 0.73 -15.09 -21.36
N THR A 346 0.16 -14.98 -20.15
CA THR A 346 -0.87 -13.98 -19.82
C THR A 346 -0.27 -12.67 -19.35
N LEU A 347 0.98 -12.70 -18.87
CA LEU A 347 1.64 -11.53 -18.31
C LEU A 347 1.95 -10.50 -19.41
N PRO A 348 1.51 -9.24 -19.26
CA PRO A 348 1.82 -8.19 -20.23
C PRO A 348 3.33 -8.04 -20.42
N ILE A 349 3.78 -8.09 -21.68
CA ILE A 349 5.20 -8.00 -22.06
C ILE A 349 5.95 -6.82 -21.40
N PRO A 350 5.40 -5.60 -21.30
CA PRO A 350 6.07 -4.50 -20.61
C PRO A 350 6.36 -4.81 -19.13
N LYS A 351 5.42 -5.48 -18.43
CA LYS A 351 5.59 -5.87 -17.03
C LYS A 351 6.66 -6.94 -16.88
N LEU A 352 6.65 -7.94 -17.76
CA LEU A 352 7.68 -8.98 -17.79
C LEU A 352 9.08 -8.38 -18.03
N LYS A 353 9.21 -7.47 -19.00
CA LYS A 353 10.49 -6.78 -19.27
C LYS A 353 10.96 -5.97 -18.05
N SER A 354 10.06 -5.23 -17.39
CA SER A 354 10.38 -4.47 -16.19
C SER A 354 10.83 -5.38 -15.04
N PHE A 355 10.14 -6.50 -14.82
CA PHE A 355 10.51 -7.49 -13.81
C PHE A 355 11.88 -8.10 -14.12
N LEU A 356 12.14 -8.50 -15.37
CA LEU A 356 13.42 -9.11 -15.76
C LEU A 356 14.60 -8.14 -15.79
N ASP A 357 14.39 -6.82 -15.68
CA ASP A 357 15.46 -5.82 -15.75
C ASP A 357 16.04 -5.46 -14.38
N SER A 358 17.13 -6.12 -14.00
CA SER A 358 17.91 -5.84 -12.77
C SER A 358 18.97 -4.74 -12.93
N THR A 359 19.06 -4.09 -14.10
CA THR A 359 20.12 -3.10 -14.38
C THR A 359 19.72 -1.67 -14.08
N LEU A 360 18.42 -1.37 -14.06
CA LEU A 360 17.88 -0.05 -13.78
C LEU A 360 17.97 0.26 -12.28
N LEU A 361 18.29 1.52 -11.94
CA LEU A 361 18.29 2.02 -10.56
C LEU A 361 16.98 1.67 -9.85
N GLU A 362 15.87 2.03 -10.50
CA GLU A 362 14.53 1.70 -10.09
C GLU A 362 13.67 1.45 -11.33
N CYS A 363 12.81 0.44 -11.26
CA CYS A 363 11.73 0.25 -12.21
C CYS A 363 10.44 -0.10 -11.47
N HIS A 364 9.29 0.19 -12.08
CA HIS A 364 8.00 -0.08 -11.48
C HIS A 364 7.05 -0.71 -12.50
N THR A 365 6.08 -1.45 -11.97
CA THR A 365 4.95 -1.98 -12.72
C THR A 365 3.66 -1.51 -12.06
N VAL A 366 2.73 -0.98 -12.88
CA VAL A 366 1.43 -0.52 -12.39
C VAL A 366 0.51 -1.73 -12.24
N GLU A 367 0.07 -2.00 -11.02
CA GLU A 367 -0.94 -3.01 -10.73
C GLU A 367 -2.23 -2.35 -10.24
N ARG A 368 -3.22 -3.15 -9.80
CA ARG A 368 -4.62 -2.69 -9.67
C ARG A 368 -4.83 -1.45 -8.79
N TRP A 369 -3.97 -1.22 -7.80
CA TRP A 369 -4.14 -0.15 -6.81
C TRP A 369 -2.87 0.66 -6.52
N THR A 370 -1.70 0.04 -6.64
CA THR A 370 -0.39 0.66 -6.41
C THR A 370 0.64 0.05 -7.36
N ALA A 371 1.88 0.54 -7.30
CA ALA A 371 2.97 -0.01 -8.10
C ALA A 371 3.78 -1.05 -7.33
N ALA A 372 4.21 -2.12 -8.01
CA ALA A 372 5.31 -2.95 -7.52
C ALA A 372 6.63 -2.31 -7.99
N ARG A 373 7.53 -2.07 -7.05
CA ARG A 373 8.82 -1.41 -7.27
C ARG A 373 9.95 -2.42 -7.20
N PHE A 374 10.86 -2.37 -8.15
CA PHE A 374 12.06 -3.18 -8.20
C PHE A 374 13.30 -2.32 -8.32
N VAL A 375 14.42 -2.79 -7.76
CA VAL A 375 15.65 -2.01 -7.64
C VAL A 375 16.82 -2.67 -8.33
N GLN A 376 17.86 -1.88 -8.63
CA GLN A 376 19.09 -2.37 -9.23
C GLN A 376 19.71 -3.48 -8.39
N HIS A 377 20.31 -4.47 -9.05
CA HIS A 377 21.03 -5.58 -8.43
C HIS A 377 20.18 -6.53 -7.58
N GLN A 378 18.86 -6.31 -7.50
CA GLN A 378 17.95 -7.28 -6.92
C GLN A 378 17.84 -8.49 -7.84
N LEU A 379 18.16 -9.69 -7.34
CA LEU A 379 17.86 -10.93 -8.06
C LEU A 379 16.35 -11.08 -8.18
N ARG A 380 15.91 -11.41 -9.39
CA ARG A 380 14.52 -11.73 -9.68
C ARG A 380 14.49 -12.99 -10.52
N VAL A 381 13.61 -13.91 -10.13
CA VAL A 381 13.52 -15.23 -10.75
C VAL A 381 12.09 -15.46 -11.23
N VAL A 382 11.93 -16.05 -12.40
CA VAL A 382 10.65 -16.56 -12.87
C VAL A 382 10.74 -18.08 -13.00
N CYS A 383 9.76 -18.81 -12.46
CA CYS A 383 9.59 -20.24 -12.65
C CYS A 383 8.25 -20.46 -13.35
N ASP A 384 8.27 -21.08 -14.53
CA ASP A 384 7.06 -21.40 -15.31
C ASP A 384 7.22 -22.79 -15.95
N ASN A 385 6.12 -23.40 -16.35
CA ASN A 385 6.08 -24.72 -16.97
C ASN A 385 5.88 -24.66 -18.50
N LYS A 386 5.51 -23.51 -19.06
CA LYS A 386 5.17 -23.39 -20.48
C LYS A 386 6.38 -23.48 -21.40
N VAL A 387 6.46 -24.60 -22.13
CA VAL A 387 7.46 -24.88 -23.18
C VAL A 387 6.80 -25.65 -24.32
N ASP A 388 7.43 -25.65 -25.50
CA ASP A 388 7.06 -26.55 -26.60
C ASP A 388 7.98 -27.77 -26.58
N GLU A 389 7.47 -28.89 -26.04
CA GLU A 389 8.19 -30.16 -25.98
C GLU A 389 8.44 -30.75 -27.38
N ASN A 390 7.62 -30.43 -28.38
CA ASN A 390 7.78 -30.97 -29.74
C ASN A 390 8.91 -30.27 -30.51
N ALA A 391 9.32 -29.08 -30.06
CA ALA A 391 10.45 -28.36 -30.61
C ALA A 391 11.80 -28.89 -30.06
N GLU A 392 11.79 -29.75 -29.05
CA GLU A 392 13.01 -30.34 -28.51
C GLU A 392 13.65 -31.26 -29.57
N PRO A 393 14.96 -31.08 -29.88
CA PRO A 393 15.65 -32.01 -30.76
C PRO A 393 15.77 -33.38 -30.09
N ASP A 394 15.71 -34.44 -30.90
CA ASP A 394 15.99 -35.81 -30.46
C ASP A 394 17.35 -35.91 -29.74
N ASP A 395 17.56 -37.00 -28.98
CA ASP A 395 18.80 -37.26 -28.27
C ASP A 395 20.01 -37.36 -29.22
N THR A 396 20.65 -36.23 -29.50
CA THR A 396 21.92 -36.14 -30.21
C THR A 396 23.08 -36.09 -29.22
N CYS A 397 24.30 -36.40 -29.67
CA CYS A 397 25.52 -36.24 -28.86
C CYS A 397 25.99 -34.77 -28.76
N ASP A 398 25.23 -33.81 -29.30
CA ASP A 398 25.67 -32.42 -29.39
C ASP A 398 25.50 -31.68 -28.04
N THR A 399 26.51 -30.89 -27.70
CA THR A 399 26.54 -30.04 -26.49
C THR A 399 25.92 -28.66 -26.72
N THR A 400 25.38 -28.40 -27.91
CA THR A 400 24.72 -27.15 -28.27
C THR A 400 23.54 -27.38 -29.21
N THR A 401 22.56 -26.47 -29.17
CA THR A 401 21.48 -26.38 -30.17
C THR A 401 21.47 -25.01 -30.86
N SER A 402 20.80 -24.91 -32.00
CA SER A 402 20.63 -23.62 -32.68
C SER A 402 19.72 -22.68 -31.89
N PHE A 403 19.92 -21.37 -32.06
CA PHE A 403 19.07 -20.37 -31.43
C PHE A 403 17.60 -20.48 -31.87
N GLU A 404 17.33 -20.85 -33.12
CA GLU A 404 15.96 -20.92 -33.63
C GLU A 404 15.17 -22.09 -33.01
N ILE A 405 15.82 -23.25 -32.83
CA ILE A 405 15.21 -24.38 -32.11
C ILE A 405 14.90 -23.97 -30.66
N PHE A 406 15.87 -23.36 -29.98
CA PHE A 406 15.66 -22.85 -28.62
C PHE A 406 14.54 -21.81 -28.55
N PHE A 407 14.45 -20.93 -29.54
CA PHE A 407 13.41 -19.91 -29.60
C PHE A 407 12.01 -20.53 -29.70
N GLU A 408 11.83 -21.57 -30.52
CA GLU A 408 10.55 -22.28 -30.61
C GLU A 408 10.21 -23.02 -29.30
N MET A 409 11.18 -23.65 -28.62
CA MET A 409 10.96 -24.29 -27.33
C MET A 409 10.38 -23.35 -26.26
N ILE A 410 10.82 -22.09 -26.21
CA ILE A 410 10.36 -21.14 -25.17
C ILE A 410 9.16 -20.29 -25.60
N LYS A 411 8.78 -20.32 -26.87
CA LYS A 411 7.74 -19.47 -27.44
C LYS A 411 6.39 -19.56 -26.72
N PRO A 412 5.93 -20.75 -26.27
CA PRO A 412 4.67 -20.85 -25.52
C PRO A 412 4.64 -20.11 -24.17
N ALA A 413 5.81 -19.81 -23.60
CA ALA A 413 5.90 -19.00 -22.38
C ALA A 413 5.54 -17.52 -22.61
N PHE A 414 5.48 -17.06 -23.85
CA PHE A 414 5.16 -15.67 -24.18
C PHE A 414 3.76 -15.55 -24.76
N ASN A 415 3.17 -14.37 -24.59
CA ASN A 415 1.89 -14.05 -25.22
C ASN A 415 1.97 -14.23 -26.73
N GLU A 416 0.92 -14.77 -27.36
CA GLU A 416 0.87 -14.97 -28.82
C GLU A 416 1.06 -13.67 -29.62
N LYS A 417 0.69 -12.52 -29.02
CA LYS A 417 0.87 -11.19 -29.63
C LYS A 417 2.28 -10.63 -29.44
N ALA A 418 3.13 -11.29 -28.65
CA ALA A 418 4.50 -10.85 -28.42
C ALA A 418 5.31 -10.98 -29.72
N SER A 419 5.89 -9.87 -30.15
CA SER A 419 6.77 -9.92 -31.33
C SER A 419 8.07 -10.65 -30.98
N ARG A 420 8.79 -11.11 -32.01
CA ARG A 420 10.14 -11.64 -31.84
C ARG A 420 11.09 -10.64 -31.15
N GLN A 421 10.91 -9.34 -31.41
CA GLN A 421 11.71 -8.29 -30.75
C GLN A 421 11.40 -8.19 -29.25
N ASP A 422 10.14 -8.41 -28.85
CA ASP A 422 9.74 -8.43 -27.46
C ASP A 422 10.40 -9.57 -26.69
N ILE A 423 10.38 -10.77 -27.26
CA ILE A 423 11.00 -11.97 -26.68
C ILE A 423 12.52 -11.77 -26.59
N MET A 424 13.16 -11.26 -27.66
CA MET A 424 14.58 -10.92 -27.65
C MET A 424 14.95 -9.89 -26.56
N ALA A 425 14.05 -8.94 -26.27
CA ALA A 425 14.26 -7.98 -25.21
C ALA A 425 14.20 -8.62 -23.81
N CYS A 426 13.40 -9.67 -23.59
CA CYS A 426 13.44 -10.48 -22.36
C CYS A 426 14.73 -11.31 -22.28
N LEU A 427 15.11 -11.99 -23.38
CA LEU A 427 16.34 -12.78 -23.52
C LEU A 427 17.63 -11.94 -23.32
N LYS A 428 17.59 -10.63 -23.55
CA LYS A 428 18.69 -9.70 -23.27
C LYS A 428 18.90 -9.46 -21.77
N ARG A 429 17.83 -9.57 -20.98
CA ARG A 429 17.77 -9.17 -19.56
C ARG A 429 18.01 -10.34 -18.61
N ALA A 430 17.53 -11.53 -18.96
CA ALA A 430 17.58 -12.70 -18.10
C ALA A 430 18.36 -13.87 -18.71
N HIS A 431 18.94 -14.69 -17.84
CA HIS A 431 19.38 -16.03 -18.17
C HIS A 431 18.16 -16.95 -18.26
N PHE A 432 18.11 -17.79 -19.27
CA PHE A 432 17.03 -18.77 -19.44
C PHE A 432 17.61 -20.16 -19.25
N VAL A 433 17.00 -20.95 -18.36
CA VAL A 433 17.27 -22.37 -18.14
C VAL A 433 15.98 -23.11 -18.42
N VAL A 434 15.99 -23.99 -19.41
CA VAL A 434 14.81 -24.66 -19.95
C VAL A 434 14.99 -26.16 -19.76
N ASN A 435 14.19 -26.72 -18.86
CA ASN A 435 14.22 -28.12 -18.47
C ASN A 435 13.29 -28.95 -19.36
N MET A 436 13.86 -29.73 -20.27
CA MET A 436 13.10 -30.48 -21.27
C MET A 436 13.21 -31.99 -21.05
N ASN A 437 12.70 -32.83 -21.96
CA ASN A 437 12.66 -34.27 -21.77
C ASN A 437 14.02 -34.93 -21.93
N HIS A 438 14.85 -34.48 -22.87
CA HIS A 438 16.12 -35.09 -23.22
C HIS A 438 17.32 -34.36 -22.60
N ALA A 439 17.22 -33.04 -22.46
CA ALA A 439 18.30 -32.24 -21.91
C ALA A 439 17.81 -30.97 -21.19
N VAL A 440 18.72 -30.31 -20.48
CA VAL A 440 18.56 -28.91 -20.08
C VAL A 440 19.24 -28.01 -21.09
N PHE A 441 18.54 -26.97 -21.50
CA PHE A 441 19.10 -25.92 -22.34
C PHE A 441 19.28 -24.67 -21.52
N PHE A 442 20.44 -24.03 -21.62
CA PHE A 442 20.59 -22.72 -21.00
C PHE A 442 21.21 -21.70 -21.94
N ARG A 443 20.67 -20.48 -21.85
CA ARG A 443 21.11 -19.33 -22.61
C ARG A 443 21.42 -18.19 -21.66
N LYS A 444 22.63 -17.65 -21.76
CA LYS A 444 23.00 -16.46 -21.00
C LYS A 444 22.24 -15.21 -21.47
N ALA A 445 21.98 -14.30 -20.54
CA ALA A 445 21.41 -13.00 -20.86
C ALA A 445 22.28 -12.25 -21.88
N GLY A 446 21.67 -11.76 -22.96
CA GLY A 446 22.42 -11.02 -23.98
C GLY A 446 21.68 -10.89 -25.31
N THR A 447 22.31 -10.20 -26.26
CA THR A 447 21.76 -9.98 -27.62
C THR A 447 22.19 -11.06 -28.61
N SER A 448 23.12 -11.94 -28.24
CA SER A 448 23.63 -12.99 -29.12
C SER A 448 22.53 -13.96 -29.55
N LYS A 449 22.54 -14.31 -30.83
CA LYS A 449 21.75 -15.39 -31.45
C LYS A 449 22.63 -16.60 -31.80
N GLY A 450 23.78 -16.71 -31.13
CA GLY A 450 24.67 -17.85 -31.29
C GLY A 450 24.08 -19.15 -30.73
N PRO A 451 24.79 -20.28 -30.87
CA PRO A 451 24.37 -21.57 -30.33
C PRO A 451 24.05 -21.50 -28.84
N VAL A 452 23.02 -22.24 -28.42
CA VAL A 452 22.57 -22.35 -27.03
C VAL A 452 23.15 -23.62 -26.43
N THR A 453 23.63 -23.56 -25.18
CA THR A 453 24.24 -24.72 -24.52
C THR A 453 23.18 -25.76 -24.20
N ARG A 454 23.48 -27.02 -24.51
CA ARG A 454 22.68 -28.21 -24.22
C ARG A 454 23.46 -29.09 -23.24
N VAL A 455 22.83 -29.42 -22.11
CA VAL A 455 23.37 -30.29 -21.06
C VAL A 455 22.52 -31.55 -21.01
N PRO A 456 22.98 -32.68 -21.58
CA PRO A 456 22.25 -33.94 -21.51
C PRO A 456 22.19 -34.45 -20.07
N TYR A 457 21.09 -35.12 -19.71
CA TYR A 457 20.95 -35.67 -18.36
C TYR A 457 21.91 -36.83 -18.13
N ILE A 458 22.67 -36.75 -17.04
CA ILE A 458 23.55 -37.84 -16.62
C ILE A 458 22.66 -38.92 -15.98
N ASN A 459 22.71 -40.14 -16.51
CA ASN A 459 21.94 -41.30 -16.04
C ASN A 459 20.40 -41.06 -16.02
N GLY A 460 19.90 -40.17 -16.89
CA GLY A 460 18.48 -39.83 -16.96
C GLY A 460 17.94 -39.04 -15.74
N ASN A 461 18.82 -38.56 -14.86
CA ASN A 461 18.41 -37.73 -13.73
C ASN A 461 18.03 -36.32 -14.21
N LYS A 462 16.73 -36.03 -14.24
CA LYS A 462 16.17 -34.72 -14.61
C LYS A 462 15.94 -33.78 -13.42
N ASP A 463 16.21 -34.24 -12.20
CA ASP A 463 15.92 -33.49 -10.99
C ASP A 463 17.03 -32.47 -10.69
N PHE A 464 16.61 -31.26 -10.36
CA PHE A 464 17.47 -30.16 -9.97
C PHE A 464 18.04 -30.35 -8.56
N LEU A 465 17.42 -31.21 -7.77
CA LEU A 465 17.82 -31.52 -6.41
C LEU A 465 18.57 -32.85 -6.36
N SER A 466 19.63 -32.89 -5.55
CA SER A 466 20.22 -34.16 -5.15
C SER A 466 19.23 -34.96 -4.29
N PRO A 467 19.40 -36.28 -4.11
CA PRO A 467 18.56 -37.06 -3.19
C PRO A 467 18.53 -36.51 -1.76
N VAL A 468 19.64 -35.91 -1.31
CA VAL A 468 19.73 -35.24 0.00
C VAL A 468 18.86 -33.98 0.01
N GLY A 469 18.91 -33.17 -1.05
CA GLY A 469 18.09 -31.97 -1.18
C GLY A 469 16.60 -32.26 -1.27
N GLN A 470 16.21 -33.32 -1.98
CA GLN A 470 14.81 -33.77 -2.04
C GLN A 470 14.28 -34.08 -0.64
N LYS A 471 15.06 -34.83 0.17
CA LYS A 471 14.72 -35.13 1.55
C LYS A 471 14.54 -33.85 2.39
N VAL A 472 15.42 -32.86 2.26
CA VAL A 472 15.29 -31.58 2.99
C VAL A 472 13.97 -30.88 2.66
N ILE A 473 13.58 -30.85 1.38
CA ILE A 473 12.30 -30.26 0.96
C ILE A 473 11.11 -31.06 1.48
N ASP A 474 11.19 -32.39 1.44
CA ASP A 474 10.12 -33.25 1.96
C ASP A 474 9.95 -33.10 3.49
N ASP A 475 11.05 -33.01 4.24
CA ASP A 475 11.04 -32.74 5.68
C ASP A 475 10.40 -31.37 5.99
N MET A 476 10.76 -30.33 5.22
CA MET A 476 10.15 -29.00 5.34
C MET A 476 8.65 -28.99 4.99
N ARG A 477 8.23 -29.74 3.97
CA ARG A 477 6.80 -29.90 3.59
C ARG A 477 5.99 -30.62 4.66
N GLN A 478 6.61 -31.57 5.37
CA GLN A 478 6.02 -32.25 6.51
C GLN A 478 5.96 -31.35 7.77
N GLY A 479 6.49 -30.13 7.69
CA GLY A 479 6.49 -29.18 8.80
C GLY A 479 7.50 -29.54 9.90
N ILE A 480 8.53 -30.34 9.58
CA ILE A 480 9.61 -30.63 10.52
C ILE A 480 10.36 -29.31 10.77
N PRO A 481 10.31 -28.78 12.00
CA PRO A 481 10.85 -27.44 12.29
C PRO A 481 12.37 -27.44 12.44
N ASP A 482 12.98 -28.61 12.50
CA ASP A 482 14.39 -28.78 12.83
C ASP A 482 15.27 -28.50 11.63
N GLN A 483 16.23 -27.60 11.85
CA GLN A 483 17.29 -27.32 10.90
C GLN A 483 18.18 -28.57 10.72
N PRO A 484 18.56 -28.94 9.49
CA PRO A 484 19.57 -29.97 9.27
C PRO A 484 20.88 -29.66 10.01
N ALA A 485 21.50 -30.67 10.61
CA ALA A 485 22.70 -30.50 11.44
C ALA A 485 23.89 -29.91 10.66
N ASP A 486 23.98 -30.20 9.36
CA ASP A 486 25.02 -29.72 8.45
C ASP A 486 24.64 -28.42 7.71
N TRP A 487 23.45 -27.87 7.96
CA TRP A 487 22.94 -26.70 7.22
C TRP A 487 23.84 -25.48 7.33
N ALA A 488 24.37 -25.18 8.53
CA ALA A 488 25.26 -24.03 8.71
C ALA A 488 26.53 -24.14 7.85
N GLN A 489 27.10 -25.35 7.75
CA GLN A 489 28.27 -25.62 6.92
C GLN A 489 27.93 -25.49 5.42
N LYS A 490 26.81 -26.06 4.99
CA LYS A 490 26.34 -25.98 3.59
C LYS A 490 25.95 -24.55 3.18
N ARG A 491 25.40 -23.77 4.09
CA ARG A 491 25.07 -22.36 3.92
C ARG A 491 26.35 -21.53 3.77
N GLN A 492 27.35 -21.75 4.63
CA GLN A 492 28.67 -21.12 4.48
C GLN A 492 29.30 -21.47 3.13
N TRP A 493 29.27 -22.74 2.74
CA TRP A 493 29.75 -23.20 1.43
C TRP A 493 29.05 -22.48 0.27
N SER A 494 27.73 -22.31 0.36
CA SER A 494 26.94 -21.60 -0.67
C SER A 494 27.34 -20.12 -0.77
N HIS A 495 27.61 -19.47 0.36
CA HIS A 495 28.14 -18.10 0.38
C HIS A 495 29.53 -18.02 -0.26
N ASP A 496 30.45 -18.91 0.12
CA ASP A 496 31.81 -18.95 -0.42
C ASP A 496 31.80 -19.20 -1.94
N LEU A 497 30.91 -20.07 -2.44
CA LEU A 497 30.71 -20.27 -3.88
C LEU A 497 30.26 -18.98 -4.58
N MET A 498 29.24 -18.31 -4.03
CA MET A 498 28.73 -17.05 -4.57
C MET A 498 29.82 -15.98 -4.60
N SER A 499 30.59 -15.83 -3.53
CA SER A 499 31.71 -14.88 -3.47
C SER A 499 32.80 -15.21 -4.48
N MET A 500 33.22 -16.47 -4.56
CA MET A 500 34.23 -16.90 -5.53
C MET A 500 33.79 -16.58 -6.97
N LEU A 501 32.59 -17.00 -7.36
CA LEU A 501 32.06 -16.77 -8.71
C LEU A 501 31.83 -15.29 -9.03
N THR A 502 31.37 -14.50 -8.06
CA THR A 502 30.99 -13.10 -8.30
C THR A 502 32.18 -12.13 -8.22
N GLU A 503 33.16 -12.41 -7.35
CA GLU A 503 34.28 -11.52 -7.06
C GLU A 503 35.55 -11.91 -7.81
N THR A 504 35.86 -13.21 -7.87
CA THR A 504 37.09 -13.71 -8.51
C THR A 504 36.86 -14.24 -9.92
N GLN A 505 35.61 -14.56 -10.27
CA GLN A 505 35.22 -15.23 -11.52
C GLN A 505 35.92 -16.59 -11.73
N GLN A 506 36.47 -17.18 -10.65
CA GLN A 506 37.07 -18.51 -10.68
C GLN A 506 35.98 -19.57 -10.57
N LYS A 507 36.12 -20.65 -11.34
CA LYS A 507 35.22 -21.80 -11.28
C LYS A 507 35.73 -22.81 -10.25
N PRO A 508 34.84 -23.43 -9.47
CA PRO A 508 35.24 -24.51 -8.57
C PRO A 508 35.68 -25.75 -9.35
N ALA A 509 36.34 -26.68 -8.66
CA ALA A 509 36.45 -28.05 -9.15
C ALA A 509 35.05 -28.68 -9.31
N ARG A 510 34.91 -29.66 -10.21
CA ARG A 510 33.60 -30.33 -10.43
C ARG A 510 33.23 -31.23 -9.26
N THR A 511 31.93 -31.38 -9.05
CA THR A 511 31.34 -32.35 -8.12
C THR A 511 31.81 -33.76 -8.47
N ARG A 512 32.23 -34.51 -7.46
CA ARG A 512 32.68 -35.90 -7.61
C ARG A 512 31.52 -36.84 -7.27
N VAL A 513 31.30 -37.83 -8.12
CA VAL A 513 30.34 -38.91 -7.84
C VAL A 513 31.11 -40.12 -7.31
N VAL A 514 30.72 -40.61 -6.15
CA VAL A 514 31.26 -41.84 -5.55
C VAL A 514 30.17 -42.90 -5.55
N PHE A 515 30.51 -44.07 -6.07
CA PHE A 515 29.66 -45.26 -6.03
C PHE A 515 30.07 -46.10 -4.83
N GLU A 516 29.19 -46.18 -3.83
CA GLU A 516 29.37 -47.09 -2.72
C GLU A 516 28.79 -48.46 -3.12
N ALA A 517 29.69 -49.41 -3.34
CA ALA A 517 29.31 -50.80 -3.56
C ALA A 517 28.81 -51.40 -2.25
N ASN A 518 27.52 -51.70 -2.18
CA ASN A 518 26.98 -52.48 -1.08
C ASN A 518 27.35 -53.95 -1.32
N LEU A 519 28.33 -54.47 -0.57
CA LEU A 519 28.88 -55.83 -0.74
C LEU A 519 27.84 -56.96 -0.60
N PHE A 520 26.65 -56.66 -0.08
CA PHE A 520 25.62 -57.66 0.27
C PHE A 520 24.33 -57.57 -0.57
N THR A 521 24.21 -56.58 -1.46
CA THR A 521 23.05 -56.45 -2.35
C THR A 521 23.50 -55.91 -3.70
N GLU A 522 23.54 -56.79 -4.72
CA GLU A 522 23.90 -56.45 -6.11
C GLU A 522 22.99 -55.37 -6.74
N SER A 523 21.83 -55.08 -6.12
CA SER A 523 20.78 -54.22 -6.68
C SER A 523 20.72 -52.79 -6.12
N SER A 524 21.60 -52.38 -5.20
CA SER A 524 21.57 -51.03 -4.62
C SER A 524 22.95 -50.38 -4.55
N GLN A 525 23.46 -49.90 -5.69
CA GLN A 525 24.57 -48.95 -5.67
C GLN A 525 24.06 -47.62 -5.12
N ARG A 526 24.62 -47.17 -3.99
CA ARG A 526 24.36 -45.80 -3.52
C ARG A 526 25.30 -44.86 -4.27
N TYR A 527 24.73 -43.87 -4.96
CA TYR A 527 25.47 -42.77 -5.58
C TYR A 527 25.49 -41.61 -4.59
N ASN A 528 26.69 -41.15 -4.22
CA ASN A 528 26.90 -40.01 -3.34
C ASN A 528 27.63 -38.91 -4.10
N GLU A 529 27.07 -37.70 -4.10
CA GLU A 529 27.72 -36.51 -4.63
C GLU A 529 28.56 -35.83 -3.55
N ILE A 530 29.82 -35.57 -3.88
CA ILE A 530 30.76 -34.83 -3.03
C ILE A 530 31.07 -33.52 -3.72
N LYS A 531 30.60 -32.42 -3.14
CA LYS A 531 30.89 -31.07 -3.62
C LYS A 531 32.36 -30.71 -3.32
N PRO A 532 33.00 -29.88 -4.14
CA PRO A 532 34.40 -29.47 -3.95
C PRO A 532 34.57 -28.62 -2.69
N ASP A 533 35.75 -28.67 -2.09
CA ASP A 533 36.15 -27.68 -1.10
C ASP A 533 36.34 -26.31 -1.78
N LEU A 534 35.87 -25.26 -1.12
CA LEU A 534 35.94 -23.89 -1.63
C LEU A 534 36.89 -23.05 -0.76
N PRO A 535 37.57 -22.06 -1.35
CA PRO A 535 38.32 -21.09 -0.56
C PRO A 535 37.35 -20.27 0.29
N PHE A 536 37.69 -20.08 1.57
CA PHE A 536 36.92 -19.24 2.47
C PHE A 536 36.87 -17.79 1.94
N SER A 537 35.67 -17.22 1.85
CA SER A 537 35.46 -15.86 1.33
C SER A 537 35.96 -14.73 2.23
N GLY A 538 36.32 -15.05 3.48
CA GLY A 538 36.64 -14.04 4.50
C GLY A 538 35.41 -13.55 5.27
N ARG A 539 34.20 -14.03 4.95
CA ARG A 539 32.94 -13.62 5.59
C ARG A 539 32.23 -14.84 6.18
N ILE A 540 31.75 -14.71 7.42
CA ILE A 540 31.09 -15.79 8.16
C ILE A 540 29.58 -15.57 8.12
N CYS A 541 28.83 -16.59 7.71
CA CYS A 541 27.38 -16.62 7.83
C CYS A 541 26.98 -16.64 9.32
N PRO A 542 26.20 -15.66 9.81
CA PRO A 542 25.83 -15.61 11.21
C PRO A 542 24.92 -16.79 11.57
N ASN A 543 25.10 -17.33 12.77
CA ASN A 543 24.19 -18.31 13.30
C ASN A 543 22.96 -17.59 13.89
N PHE A 544 21.94 -17.41 13.06
CA PHE A 544 20.75 -16.62 13.38
C PHE A 544 19.76 -17.32 14.33
N LEU A 545 20.07 -18.55 14.78
CA LEU A 545 19.13 -19.40 15.53
C LEU A 545 19.50 -19.56 17.02
N CYS A 546 20.55 -18.89 17.50
CA CYS A 546 20.96 -18.92 18.92
C CYS A 546 20.42 -17.75 19.78
N SER A 547 19.46 -16.95 19.28
CA SER A 547 19.07 -15.71 19.97
C SER A 547 17.55 -15.52 20.08
N GLU A 548 16.84 -16.55 20.51
CA GLU A 548 15.69 -16.33 21.40
C GLU A 548 16.15 -16.87 22.76
N ASP A 549 16.12 -16.02 23.79
CA ASP A 549 16.71 -16.20 25.13
C ASP A 549 18.23 -15.99 25.29
N THR A 550 18.68 -14.74 25.24
CA THR A 550 19.54 -14.12 26.30
C THR A 550 19.94 -12.69 25.92
N LEU A 551 19.16 -11.71 26.38
CA LEU A 551 19.70 -10.38 26.67
C LEU A 551 20.57 -10.49 27.93
N SER A 552 21.82 -10.92 27.76
CA SER A 552 22.87 -10.63 28.75
C SER A 552 24.21 -10.54 28.03
N MET A 553 24.69 -9.32 27.84
CA MET A 553 26.10 -9.08 27.55
C MET A 553 26.95 -9.61 28.73
N PRO A 554 28.05 -10.33 28.51
CA PRO A 554 29.11 -10.37 29.49
C PRO A 554 30.20 -9.37 29.10
N ALA A 555 30.49 -8.49 30.06
CA ALA A 555 31.66 -7.65 30.06
C ALA A 555 32.95 -8.49 30.02
N LYS A 556 34.00 -7.86 29.48
CA LYS A 556 35.40 -8.29 29.48
C LYS A 556 35.81 -9.03 30.78
N SER A 557 36.40 -10.21 30.64
CA SER A 557 37.53 -10.60 31.48
C SER A 557 38.43 -11.63 30.79
N THR A 558 39.72 -11.36 30.89
CA THR A 558 40.86 -12.17 30.48
C THR A 558 41.13 -13.27 31.50
N SER A 559 41.39 -14.52 31.07
CA SER A 559 42.55 -15.35 31.50
C SER A 559 42.43 -16.85 31.15
N VAL A 560 43.38 -17.31 30.33
CA VAL A 560 44.31 -18.46 30.49
C VAL A 560 43.85 -19.78 31.18
N ALA A 561 43.84 -20.84 30.33
CA ALA A 561 44.37 -22.22 30.50
C ALA A 561 43.62 -23.37 31.24
N SER A 562 43.54 -24.47 30.48
CA SER A 562 43.90 -25.88 30.80
C SER A 562 42.82 -26.92 31.15
N MET A 563 42.71 -27.88 30.21
CA MET A 563 42.69 -29.35 30.32
C MET A 563 41.79 -30.11 31.32
N ALA A 564 40.92 -30.91 30.68
CA ALA A 564 40.63 -32.35 30.92
C ALA A 564 39.48 -32.77 31.89
N PRO A 565 38.84 -33.94 31.63
CA PRO A 565 37.42 -34.19 31.93
C PRO A 565 37.14 -35.35 32.91
N SER A 566 35.97 -35.38 33.55
CA SER A 566 35.33 -36.57 34.18
C SER A 566 33.91 -36.18 34.65
N SER A 567 32.84 -36.73 34.08
CA SER A 567 32.16 -38.01 34.35
C SER A 567 31.13 -38.00 35.51
N SER A 568 29.91 -38.35 35.13
CA SER A 568 28.93 -39.21 35.82
C SER A 568 28.03 -38.68 36.95
N ALA A 569 26.74 -38.95 36.72
CA ALA A 569 25.76 -39.59 37.60
C ALA A 569 24.77 -38.71 38.40
N ALA A 570 23.49 -38.95 38.09
CA ALA A 570 22.30 -38.65 38.89
C ALA A 570 22.31 -39.44 40.24
N PRO A 571 21.41 -39.14 41.20
CA PRO A 571 20.02 -39.63 41.12
C PRO A 571 18.94 -38.70 41.73
N SER A 572 17.70 -38.93 41.30
CA SER A 572 16.43 -38.52 41.96
C SER A 572 16.15 -39.44 43.18
N PRO A 573 15.24 -39.10 44.12
CA PRO A 573 13.80 -39.32 43.86
C PRO A 573 12.77 -38.42 44.60
N SER A 574 11.58 -38.36 43.99
CA SER A 574 10.22 -38.40 44.56
C SER A 574 9.72 -37.37 45.59
N GLY A 575 8.67 -36.63 45.20
CA GLY A 575 7.66 -36.02 46.08
C GLY A 575 6.41 -35.62 45.29
N MET A 576 5.27 -36.21 45.63
CA MET A 576 3.97 -36.14 44.93
C MET A 576 3.22 -34.80 45.13
N ALA A 577 2.63 -34.28 44.03
CA ALA A 577 1.31 -33.64 43.78
C ALA A 577 0.65 -32.67 44.81
N PRO A 578 -0.30 -31.75 44.44
CA PRO A 578 -1.11 -31.74 43.21
C PRO A 578 -1.34 -30.39 42.48
N SER A 579 -1.92 -30.57 41.28
CA SER A 579 -2.56 -29.69 40.30
C SER A 579 -3.17 -28.35 40.73
N LEU A 580 -2.99 -27.33 39.87
CA LEU A 580 -4.05 -26.42 39.41
C LEU A 580 -3.75 -25.98 37.96
N SER A 581 -4.82 -25.95 37.16
CA SER A 581 -4.90 -25.86 35.70
C SER A 581 -4.40 -24.55 35.09
N ALA A 582 -3.52 -24.64 34.09
CA ALA A 582 -3.07 -23.53 33.25
C ALA A 582 -3.72 -23.58 31.85
N ALA A 583 -4.01 -22.38 31.35
CA ALA A 583 -4.68 -22.02 30.11
C ALA A 583 -3.96 -22.49 28.83
N PRO A 584 -4.66 -22.61 27.69
CA PRO A 584 -4.09 -23.11 26.44
C PRO A 584 -3.18 -22.07 25.77
N SER A 585 -1.97 -22.52 25.44
CA SER A 585 -0.97 -21.82 24.63
C SER A 585 -1.47 -21.64 23.18
N PRO A 586 -1.19 -20.50 22.51
CA PRO A 586 -1.66 -20.24 21.15
C PRO A 586 -0.85 -21.05 20.13
N SER A 587 -1.51 -22.03 19.51
CA SER A 587 -1.03 -22.79 18.35
C SER A 587 -0.78 -21.88 17.15
N GLY A 588 0.40 -21.99 16.56
CA GLY A 588 0.78 -21.33 15.31
C GLY A 588 -0.17 -21.68 14.17
N ILE A 589 -0.63 -20.66 13.47
CA ILE A 589 -1.53 -20.76 12.32
C ILE A 589 -0.72 -21.27 11.11
N MET A 590 -0.87 -22.55 10.78
CA MET A 590 -0.43 -23.11 9.50
C MET A 590 -1.51 -22.88 8.43
N THR A 591 -1.10 -22.32 7.31
CA THR A 591 -1.93 -22.14 6.12
C THR A 591 -2.24 -23.51 5.51
N LYS A 592 -3.51 -23.93 5.49
CA LYS A 592 -3.96 -25.11 4.72
C LYS A 592 -3.93 -24.78 3.22
N VAL A 593 -3.17 -25.55 2.46
CA VAL A 593 -3.20 -25.57 0.99
C VAL A 593 -4.40 -26.41 0.54
N LYS A 594 -5.09 -25.92 -0.48
CA LYS A 594 -6.29 -26.46 -1.11
C LYS A 594 -5.96 -27.78 -1.82
N GLU A 595 -6.51 -28.90 -1.34
CA GLU A 595 -6.61 -30.13 -2.11
C GLU A 595 -7.69 -29.94 -3.20
N GLU A 596 -7.34 -30.24 -4.45
CA GLU A 596 -8.31 -30.31 -5.55
C GLU A 596 -9.02 -31.67 -5.53
N CYS A 597 -10.35 -31.61 -5.45
CA CYS A 597 -11.22 -32.78 -5.61
C CYS A 597 -11.26 -33.19 -7.09
N VAL A 598 -11.07 -34.50 -7.29
CA VAL A 598 -11.30 -35.24 -8.52
C VAL A 598 -12.75 -35.10 -8.98
N GLU A 599 -12.93 -34.81 -10.28
CA GLU A 599 -14.22 -34.75 -10.96
C GLU A 599 -14.93 -36.12 -10.94
N GLY A 600 -16.21 -36.11 -10.57
CA GLY A 600 -17.12 -37.25 -10.68
C GLY A 600 -18.52 -36.76 -11.03
N GLU A 601 -19.02 -37.25 -12.16
CA GLU A 601 -20.24 -36.85 -12.85
C GLU A 601 -21.54 -37.07 -12.05
N GLY A 602 -22.48 -36.13 -12.21
CA GLY A 602 -23.92 -36.40 -12.38
C GLY A 602 -24.79 -36.59 -11.11
N SER A 603 -25.71 -35.66 -10.87
CA SER A 603 -27.15 -35.94 -10.68
C SER A 603 -27.99 -34.71 -10.27
N PHE A 604 -29.14 -34.55 -10.95
CA PHE A 604 -30.37 -33.86 -10.53
C PHE A 604 -30.31 -32.32 -10.31
N ALA A 605 -30.87 -31.44 -11.15
CA ALA A 605 -32.19 -31.43 -11.78
C ALA A 605 -33.35 -31.80 -10.82
N MET A 606 -33.66 -30.92 -9.86
CA MET A 606 -35.04 -30.61 -9.40
C MET A 606 -35.01 -29.48 -8.36
N MET A 607 -35.48 -28.29 -8.73
CA MET A 607 -36.59 -27.58 -8.09
C MET A 607 -36.70 -26.16 -8.67
N LEU A 608 -37.69 -26.02 -9.55
CA LEU A 608 -38.23 -24.75 -10.01
C LEU A 608 -39.08 -24.10 -8.91
N SER A 609 -39.37 -22.81 -9.13
CA SER A 609 -40.53 -22.04 -8.68
C SER A 609 -40.54 -21.46 -7.26
N ASN A 610 -40.22 -20.16 -7.17
CA ASN A 610 -41.16 -19.22 -6.56
C ASN A 610 -41.01 -17.81 -7.20
N PRO A 611 -42.00 -17.33 -7.99
CA PRO A 611 -42.00 -16.01 -8.59
C PRO A 611 -42.96 -15.09 -7.80
N ASP A 612 -42.51 -14.52 -6.68
CA ASP A 612 -43.25 -13.44 -5.99
C ASP A 612 -42.32 -12.70 -5.02
N ALA A 613 -41.62 -11.69 -5.53
CA ALA A 613 -41.12 -10.56 -4.74
C ALA A 613 -40.72 -9.43 -5.71
N ILE A 614 -41.74 -8.75 -6.24
CA ILE A 614 -41.57 -7.43 -6.86
C ILE A 614 -41.24 -6.45 -5.74
N GLY A 615 -39.98 -6.03 -5.67
CA GLY A 615 -39.50 -4.96 -4.81
C GLY A 615 -38.51 -4.12 -5.60
N VAL A 616 -39.01 -3.05 -6.22
CA VAL A 616 -38.21 -2.02 -6.89
C VAL A 616 -37.31 -1.37 -5.84
N ILE A 617 -36.00 -1.62 -5.94
CA ILE A 617 -34.98 -0.87 -5.21
C ILE A 617 -34.09 -0.22 -6.26
N ASP A 618 -34.25 1.09 -6.33
CA ASP A 618 -33.51 2.02 -7.16
C ASP A 618 -32.04 2.06 -6.68
N LEU A 619 -31.13 1.53 -7.49
CA LEU A 619 -29.69 1.48 -7.22
C LEU A 619 -28.96 2.38 -8.22
N ASP A 620 -28.76 3.65 -7.86
CA ASP A 620 -27.43 4.31 -7.83
C ASP A 620 -27.60 5.82 -7.55
N PRO A 621 -26.61 6.43 -6.87
CA PRO A 621 -25.80 7.35 -7.65
C PRO A 621 -24.31 7.01 -7.59
N THR A 622 -23.78 6.85 -8.80
CA THR A 622 -22.39 6.73 -9.22
C THR A 622 -21.44 7.70 -8.48
N PRO A 623 -20.20 7.26 -8.18
CA PRO A 623 -19.15 8.14 -7.66
C PRO A 623 -18.67 9.12 -8.74
N PRO A 624 -18.21 10.34 -8.35
CA PRO A 624 -17.80 11.36 -9.32
C PRO A 624 -16.50 10.97 -10.03
N SER A 625 -16.56 10.88 -11.36
CA SER A 625 -15.40 10.82 -12.25
C SER A 625 -14.57 12.11 -12.18
N PRO A 626 -13.23 12.01 -12.32
CA PRO A 626 -12.32 13.15 -12.20
C PRO A 626 -12.48 14.15 -13.36
N SER A 627 -12.44 15.44 -13.01
CA SER A 627 -12.58 16.59 -13.90
C SER A 627 -11.54 16.61 -15.03
N HIS A 628 -11.98 16.39 -16.26
CA HIS A 628 -11.23 16.76 -17.45
C HIS A 628 -11.13 18.28 -17.55
N LYS A 629 -9.89 18.77 -17.66
CA LYS A 629 -9.57 20.15 -18.06
C LYS A 629 -10.23 20.44 -19.40
N ARG A 630 -11.06 21.49 -19.42
CA ARG A 630 -11.73 22.04 -20.58
C ARG A 630 -10.67 22.66 -21.52
N MET A 631 -10.41 22.02 -22.65
CA MET A 631 -9.80 22.68 -23.81
C MET A 631 -10.84 23.63 -24.44
N ARG A 632 -10.36 24.81 -24.82
CA ARG A 632 -11.11 25.89 -25.47
C ARG A 632 -11.42 25.51 -26.92
N GLY A 633 -12.54 26.05 -27.39
CA GLY A 633 -13.24 25.76 -28.64
C GLY A 633 -12.42 25.86 -29.93
N SER A 634 -12.84 25.04 -30.88
CA SER A 634 -12.65 25.21 -32.32
C SER A 634 -14.03 25.47 -32.93
N ASP A 635 -14.29 26.71 -33.32
CA ASP A 635 -15.30 27.04 -34.32
C ASP A 635 -14.56 27.27 -35.64
N GLU A 636 -15.15 26.70 -36.69
CA GLU A 636 -14.75 26.80 -38.09
C GLU A 636 -14.78 28.27 -38.58
N MET A 637 -13.79 28.67 -39.38
CA MET A 637 -14.00 29.49 -40.58
C MET A 637 -12.74 29.49 -41.46
N ASP A 638 -12.97 29.20 -42.75
CA ASP A 638 -12.03 29.26 -43.88
C ASP A 638 -11.31 30.62 -44.00
N TYR A 639 -10.07 30.62 -44.51
CA TYR A 639 -9.63 31.41 -45.67
C TYR A 639 -8.17 31.12 -46.06
N ASP A 640 -7.95 31.24 -47.36
CA ASP A 640 -6.78 30.97 -48.18
C ASP A 640 -5.43 31.59 -47.77
N SER A 641 -4.41 31.05 -48.45
CA SER A 641 -3.24 31.72 -49.04
C SER A 641 -1.92 31.72 -48.26
N ASP A 642 -0.99 31.00 -48.89
CA ASP A 642 0.36 31.42 -49.28
C ASP A 642 1.46 31.68 -48.23
N ASP A 643 2.60 31.12 -48.63
CA ASP A 643 3.95 31.65 -48.50
C ASP A 643 4.84 31.27 -47.31
N HIS A 644 5.87 30.52 -47.73
CA HIS A 644 7.28 30.67 -47.37
C HIS A 644 7.75 30.21 -45.97
N MET A 645 8.26 28.98 -45.98
CA MET A 645 9.51 28.62 -45.28
C MET A 645 10.64 29.60 -45.64
N PRO A 646 11.53 29.88 -44.68
CA PRO A 646 12.92 29.51 -44.93
C PRO A 646 13.57 28.73 -43.78
N LEU A 647 14.56 27.94 -44.20
CA LEU A 647 15.51 27.15 -43.41
C LEU A 647 16.68 28.01 -42.89
N ALA A 648 17.44 27.39 -41.97
CA ALA A 648 18.78 27.72 -41.44
C ALA A 648 18.78 28.75 -40.29
N GLY A 649 19.20 28.37 -39.08
CA GLY A 649 20.61 28.29 -38.61
C GLY A 649 20.76 29.44 -37.60
N GLU A 650 21.21 29.29 -36.37
CA GLU A 650 22.55 28.95 -35.88
C GLU A 650 22.45 28.78 -34.33
N ASP A 651 23.23 27.86 -33.74
CA ASP A 651 23.59 27.89 -32.30
C ASP A 651 24.75 28.92 -32.08
N PRO A 652 25.35 29.06 -30.89
CA PRO A 652 24.90 29.84 -29.73
C PRO A 652 25.97 30.89 -29.29
N GLU A 653 25.63 31.87 -28.44
CA GLU A 653 26.58 32.53 -27.52
C GLU A 653 25.84 33.46 -26.52
N GLU A 654 25.75 33.03 -25.26
CA GLU A 654 26.17 33.74 -24.02
C GLU A 654 25.80 32.94 -22.76
#